data_AF-A0A923N917-F1
#
_entry.id   AF-A0A923N917-F1
#
_cell.length_a   1.000
_cell.length_b   1.000
_cell.length_c   1.000
_cell.angle_alpha   90.00
_cell.angle_beta   90.00
_cell.angle_gamma   90.00
#
_symmetry.space_group_name_H-M   'P 1'
#
loop_
_entity.id
_entity.type
_entity.pdbx_description
1 polymer ?
#
loop_
_entity_poly.entity_id
_entity_poly.type
_entity_poly.pdbx_seq_one_letter_code
_entity_poly.pdbx_strand_id
1 'polypeptide(L)'
;MLEPAMAQDAAKTEKDKDKKEKKDLPLEGARKVKINTTEGSWLSLDVSPDGSKLLFDMLGDLYLLPVGGGKAEQLTTGMSFDTQGRFSPDGKSIVFISDRDGSDNVWTMDLATKKTKQISKSKNENFQSAEWTPDGEYLIASKGRRNLKLHMYHKEGGSGAELISKPDNLKTVEPAFGKDGRYIWFSQRNGAWNYNAQLPQYQLATYDRETGDIDTRTSRYGSAFTPTLSPDGTWLVYGTRYNNQTGLVAQNIRTGEEKWLAYPVQRDEQESIAPMGVLPAMSFTPDSKNLIASYGGKIYSLPVDGGAAKEIPFQVDAEIEVGPKLDFKFPIKDDKMMTVTQIRDAVMSPNGKQLAFTALDRLYVMDYPSGTPKRLTDANYTEAQPAWSPDGKQLAYVTWEEKTGGAIYKINANGKGKPSKVTVEKAVFQDPVWSPDGSKIVFIKGSAQAYREAEGPGAFASRLNINWVPAKGGETNYIAKANVGSKPHFVKGDDRIYLYNGSDGLISIRWDGTDKKSFLQVKGITTFGSVEDMIEEEMNHNMHLEEREPQQKPSTASTLIKAPVGDKALALINNEIYVVTIPEKGGETPNISVADVNNSQFPSWKLTEIGGQFPSWSADGKTVYWSIGNGFFSYNLDEAKAKKEELELKKEAEKAKAEANKDEAKKDEAKKEEAKKDEGYKPTETKIAIQVERDIPQGTILLQGGRIITMNGDQVIENGDILIENNRIKAVGPTGTLTVPKSANVVDVKGKTITPGFIDTHAHMWPRWGVHTNQVWIYAANLAYGVTTTRDPQTGTTDVLTYADMVDAGKMIGPRVYSTGPGVGYWSYNLKSLDHAKQVLKQYSEYYNTKTIKMYLVGNRQHRQWIIMAAKEQGLLPTTEGGLDFKLNMTQTIDGYPGHEHSFPIYPLYKDVVDLVAKSEMTYTPTLLVSYGGPWAENYYYATENVIGDKKLNYFTPKSELDSKARRRPGWFAKEEHIFDRHAEFVDKLVKAGGLAGVGSHGQLQGLGYHWELWSMQAGGMSNLDALKTATILGAKGLGLDGDMGSIETGKLADLVIMDQNPLENIRNTNTIKLVMRNGRLYDANTLDELAPTKRKAPSFDWHSATPVGVPGIQE
;
A
#
# COMPACT_ATOMS: atom_id res chain seq x y z
N MET A 1 32.12 -10.10 5.86
CA MET A 1 32.38 -10.37 7.29
C MET A 1 32.79 -9.06 7.93
N LEU A 2 31.88 -8.43 8.67
CA LEU A 2 32.16 -7.24 9.47
C LEU A 2 31.39 -7.45 10.78
N GLU A 3 32.14 -7.68 11.86
CA GLU A 3 31.64 -7.74 13.23
C GLU A 3 31.18 -6.34 13.69
N PRO A 4 30.09 -6.21 14.47
CA PRO A 4 29.83 -4.99 15.20
C PRO A 4 30.50 -5.06 16.59
N ALA A 5 31.37 -4.08 16.85
CA ALA A 5 31.97 -3.85 18.15
C ALA A 5 30.88 -3.42 19.16
N MET A 6 30.68 -4.24 20.20
CA MET A 6 30.03 -3.83 21.44
C MET A 6 31.10 -3.26 22.39
N ALA A 7 30.95 -2.01 22.80
CA ALA A 7 31.57 -1.44 23.99
C ALA A 7 30.50 -0.59 24.69
N GLN A 8 29.88 -1.09 25.76
CA GLN A 8 30.32 -0.93 27.15
C GLN A 8 30.25 0.52 27.64
N ASP A 9 29.11 0.89 28.23
CA ASP A 9 29.09 1.87 29.32
C ASP A 9 28.06 1.42 30.36
N ALA A 10 28.57 0.74 31.38
CA ALA A 10 27.84 0.28 32.55
C ALA A 10 28.31 1.09 33.75
N ALA A 11 27.54 2.11 34.14
CA ALA A 11 27.52 2.63 35.50
C ALA A 11 26.35 3.60 35.68
N LYS A 12 25.24 3.14 36.29
CA LYS A 12 24.39 3.94 37.19
C LYS A 12 23.43 3.04 37.98
N THR A 13 23.91 2.69 39.17
CA THR A 13 23.22 2.59 40.46
C THR A 13 21.71 2.35 40.50
N GLU A 14 21.34 1.23 41.11
CA GLU A 14 20.05 0.95 41.75
C GLU A 14 19.61 2.07 42.71
N LYS A 15 18.58 2.82 42.31
CA LYS A 15 17.57 3.45 43.17
C LYS A 15 16.56 4.15 42.26
N ASP A 16 15.45 3.48 41.99
CA ASP A 16 14.11 4.03 41.79
C ASP A 16 13.20 2.93 41.24
N LYS A 17 12.62 2.14 42.15
CA LYS A 17 11.36 1.43 41.89
C LYS A 17 10.22 2.43 42.11
N ASP A 18 10.24 3.53 41.35
CA ASP A 18 9.07 4.37 41.18
C ASP A 18 8.18 3.72 40.13
N LYS A 19 6.86 3.73 40.40
CA LYS A 19 5.81 3.27 39.50
C LYS A 19 6.08 3.83 38.11
N LYS A 20 6.52 3.00 37.16
CA LYS A 20 6.55 3.37 35.75
C LYS A 20 5.16 3.85 35.37
N GLU A 21 4.99 5.16 35.21
CA GLU A 21 3.87 5.71 34.48
C GLU A 21 3.74 4.93 33.18
N LYS A 22 2.51 4.51 32.88
CA LYS A 22 2.22 3.68 31.73
C LYS A 22 2.64 4.49 30.49
N LYS A 23 3.68 4.06 29.77
CA LYS A 23 4.02 4.69 28.49
C LYS A 23 2.85 4.44 27.53
N ASP A 24 2.26 5.54 27.08
CA ASP A 24 1.06 5.65 26.26
C ASP A 24 1.29 5.06 24.85
N LEU A 25 2.26 5.62 24.10
CA LEU A 25 2.69 5.14 22.77
C LEU A 25 4.02 4.35 22.81
N PRO A 26 4.22 3.33 21.95
CA PRO A 26 5.47 2.55 21.90
C PRO A 26 6.71 3.33 21.43
N LEU A 27 6.56 4.25 20.48
CA LEU A 27 7.65 5.03 19.91
C LEU A 27 7.87 6.29 20.75
N GLU A 28 9.14 6.59 21.03
CA GLU A 28 9.55 7.83 21.68
C GLU A 28 9.97 8.87 20.62
N GLY A 29 9.72 10.15 20.91
CA GLY A 29 10.18 11.26 20.09
C GLY A 29 11.71 11.25 19.98
N ALA A 30 12.23 11.15 18.76
CA ALA A 30 13.67 11.08 18.50
C ALA A 30 14.24 12.41 17.97
N ARG A 31 13.37 13.27 17.41
CA ARG A 31 13.68 14.57 16.83
C ARG A 31 12.65 15.59 17.31
N LYS A 32 12.96 16.87 17.13
CA LYS A 32 12.03 17.97 17.40
C LYS A 32 11.94 18.89 16.19
N VAL A 33 10.72 19.22 15.80
CA VAL A 33 10.44 20.19 14.75
C VAL A 33 9.89 21.47 15.39
N LYS A 34 10.63 22.57 15.25
CA LYS A 34 10.18 23.88 15.72
C LYS A 34 9.17 24.47 14.74
N ILE A 35 8.01 24.81 15.25
CA ILE A 35 6.92 25.49 14.54
C ILE A 35 6.77 26.89 15.13
N ASN A 36 6.92 27.89 14.28
CA ASN A 36 6.65 29.28 14.61
C ASN A 36 5.79 29.87 13.51
N THR A 37 4.54 30.19 13.83
CA THR A 37 3.55 30.57 12.83
C THR A 37 2.48 31.49 13.42
N THR A 38 1.88 32.28 12.54
CA THR A 38 0.65 33.05 12.78
C THR A 38 -0.48 32.61 11.86
N GLU A 39 -0.29 31.47 11.17
CA GLU A 39 -1.28 30.80 10.34
C GLU A 39 -1.30 29.30 10.65
N GLY A 40 -2.45 28.67 10.47
CA GLY A 40 -2.62 27.26 10.78
C GLY A 40 -3.64 26.55 9.90
N SER A 41 -3.43 25.26 9.70
CA SER A 41 -4.24 24.39 8.86
C SER A 41 -5.29 23.68 9.70
N TRP A 42 -6.56 23.80 9.32
CA TRP A 42 -7.69 23.10 9.93
C TRP A 42 -7.90 23.33 11.44
N LEU A 43 -7.83 24.59 11.88
CA LEU A 43 -7.89 24.98 13.30
C LEU A 43 -9.32 24.84 13.88
N SER A 44 -9.65 23.68 14.43
CA SER A 44 -10.90 23.51 15.17
C SER A 44 -10.82 24.23 16.51
N LEU A 45 -11.88 24.95 16.90
CA LEU A 45 -11.86 25.82 18.08
C LEU A 45 -13.15 25.79 18.91
N ASP A 46 -13.04 26.32 20.13
CA ASP A 46 -14.14 26.58 21.05
C ASP A 46 -13.90 27.85 21.88
N VAL A 47 -14.97 28.48 22.36
CA VAL A 47 -14.95 29.71 23.17
C VAL A 47 -15.28 29.34 24.61
N SER A 48 -14.53 29.86 25.58
CA SER A 48 -14.80 29.59 26.99
C SER A 48 -16.18 30.13 27.42
N PRO A 49 -16.89 29.50 28.38
CA PRO A 49 -18.22 29.94 28.80
C PRO A 49 -18.28 31.39 29.33
N ASP A 50 -17.17 31.92 29.84
CA ASP A 50 -17.03 33.31 30.28
C ASP A 50 -16.66 34.29 29.14
N GLY A 51 -16.39 33.77 27.93
CA GLY A 51 -16.04 34.53 26.74
C GLY A 51 -14.62 35.10 26.75
N SER A 52 -13.76 34.73 27.70
CA SER A 52 -12.44 35.35 27.88
C SER A 52 -11.32 34.67 27.06
N LYS A 53 -11.48 33.39 26.69
CA LYS A 53 -10.47 32.58 26.03
C LYS A 53 -11.04 31.76 24.86
N LEU A 54 -10.15 31.38 23.96
CA LEU A 54 -10.35 30.40 22.90
C LEU A 54 -9.49 29.17 23.20
N LEU A 55 -10.03 27.99 22.93
CA LEU A 55 -9.31 26.73 22.82
C LEU A 55 -9.24 26.38 21.34
N PHE A 56 -8.07 25.99 20.82
CA PHE A 56 -7.97 25.47 19.45
C PHE A 56 -6.92 24.37 19.34
N ASP A 57 -7.06 23.50 18.35
CA ASP A 57 -6.05 22.50 18.01
C ASP A 57 -5.21 22.90 16.80
N MET A 58 -3.92 22.52 16.81
CA MET A 58 -3.00 22.68 15.69
C MET A 58 -1.91 21.60 15.75
N LEU A 59 -1.73 20.85 14.64
CA LEU A 59 -0.73 19.79 14.49
C LEU A 59 -0.74 18.70 15.60
N GLY A 60 -1.89 18.46 16.23
CA GLY A 60 -2.05 17.46 17.27
C GLY A 60 -1.81 17.96 18.69
N ASP A 61 -1.67 19.27 18.88
CA ASP A 61 -1.63 19.89 20.21
C ASP A 61 -2.78 20.88 20.41
N LEU A 62 -3.20 21.02 21.68
CA LEU A 62 -4.22 21.96 22.13
C LEU A 62 -3.59 23.25 22.65
N TYR A 63 -4.24 24.38 22.37
CA TYR A 63 -3.74 25.72 22.72
C TYR A 63 -4.84 26.59 23.32
N LEU A 64 -4.49 27.39 24.32
CA LEU A 64 -5.33 28.49 24.82
C LEU A 64 -4.86 29.84 24.28
N LEU A 65 -5.82 30.67 23.89
CA LEU A 65 -5.59 32.03 23.41
C LEU A 65 -6.57 32.99 24.09
N PRO A 66 -6.15 34.18 24.56
CA PRO A 66 -7.10 35.22 24.94
C PRO A 66 -8.04 35.55 23.78
N VAL A 67 -9.32 35.82 24.03
CA VAL A 67 -10.30 36.11 22.95
C VAL A 67 -9.93 37.32 22.09
N GLY A 68 -9.11 38.23 22.61
CA GLY A 68 -8.56 39.37 21.88
C GLY A 68 -7.34 39.06 20.99
N GLY A 69 -6.79 37.84 21.06
CA GLY A 69 -5.59 37.41 20.35
C GLY A 69 -4.29 37.51 21.16
N GLY A 70 -3.17 37.18 20.53
CA GLY A 70 -1.83 37.23 21.11
C GLY A 70 -1.03 35.93 20.96
N LYS A 71 -0.14 35.64 21.92
CA LYS A 71 0.62 34.39 21.96
C LYS A 71 -0.22 33.29 22.61
N ALA A 72 -0.31 32.14 21.95
CA ALA A 72 -1.03 30.99 22.46
C ALA A 72 -0.24 30.24 23.55
N GLU A 73 -0.93 29.76 24.60
CA GLU A 73 -0.41 28.85 25.62
C GLU A 73 -0.64 27.41 25.15
N GLN A 74 0.43 26.64 24.94
CA GLN A 74 0.34 25.22 24.62
C GLN A 74 -0.10 24.42 25.86
N LEU A 75 -1.15 23.60 25.72
CA LEU A 75 -1.74 22.79 26.79
C LEU A 75 -1.26 21.34 26.80
N THR A 76 -1.03 20.78 25.61
CA THR A 76 -0.62 19.38 25.42
C THR A 76 0.74 19.34 24.74
N THR A 77 1.49 18.28 24.99
CA THR A 77 2.80 18.04 24.38
C THR A 77 3.02 16.54 24.20
N GLY A 78 4.01 16.18 23.38
CA GLY A 78 4.42 14.80 23.12
C GLY A 78 4.03 14.35 21.71
N MET A 79 4.01 13.03 21.49
CA MET A 79 3.69 12.46 20.17
C MET A 79 2.19 12.22 19.95
N SER A 80 1.36 12.26 20.99
CA SER A 80 -0.09 12.06 20.85
C SER A 80 -0.72 13.14 19.97
N PHE A 81 -1.79 12.79 19.27
CA PHE A 81 -2.51 13.71 18.40
C PHE A 81 -3.84 14.11 19.04
N ASP A 82 -3.83 15.25 19.74
CA ASP A 82 -4.95 15.80 20.49
C ASP A 82 -5.74 16.80 19.63
N THR A 83 -7.05 16.60 19.48
CA THR A 83 -7.92 17.34 18.55
C THR A 83 -9.33 17.57 19.12
N GLN A 84 -10.08 18.49 18.51
CA GLN A 84 -11.52 18.69 18.76
C GLN A 84 -11.82 19.00 20.22
N GLY A 85 -11.05 19.93 20.78
CA GLY A 85 -11.22 20.38 22.16
C GLY A 85 -12.51 21.17 22.38
N ARG A 86 -13.22 20.91 23.49
CA ARG A 86 -14.39 21.67 23.96
C ARG A 86 -14.34 21.95 25.45
N PHE A 87 -14.72 23.16 25.87
CA PHE A 87 -14.86 23.51 27.28
C PHE A 87 -16.06 22.81 27.91
N SER A 88 -15.93 22.43 29.18
CA SER A 88 -17.09 22.05 29.99
C SER A 88 -18.01 23.28 30.20
N PRO A 89 -19.32 23.09 30.44
CA PRO A 89 -20.24 24.21 30.67
C PRO A 89 -19.84 25.15 31.82
N ASP A 90 -19.10 24.63 32.81
CA ASP A 90 -18.56 25.41 33.93
C ASP A 90 -17.17 26.04 33.67
N GLY A 91 -16.56 25.75 32.51
CA GLY A 91 -15.27 26.28 32.06
C GLY A 91 -14.05 25.74 32.81
N LYS A 92 -14.19 24.75 33.69
CA LYS A 92 -13.07 24.22 34.51
C LYS A 92 -12.29 23.10 33.85
N SER A 93 -12.92 22.39 32.93
CA SER A 93 -12.33 21.25 32.23
C SER A 93 -12.52 21.39 30.73
N ILE A 94 -11.80 20.57 29.98
CA ILE A 94 -12.02 20.37 28.53
C ILE A 94 -12.23 18.89 28.23
N VAL A 95 -12.96 18.58 27.17
CA VAL A 95 -12.98 17.26 26.51
C VAL A 95 -12.24 17.38 25.18
N PHE A 96 -11.56 16.31 24.76
CA PHE A 96 -10.85 16.24 23.47
C PHE A 96 -10.68 14.78 23.03
N ILE A 97 -10.32 14.60 21.76
CA ILE A 97 -9.99 13.29 21.20
C ILE A 97 -8.47 13.13 21.17
N SER A 98 -7.97 11.99 21.65
CA SER A 98 -6.54 11.68 21.66
C SER A 98 -6.27 10.22 21.35
N ASP A 99 -5.19 9.97 20.59
CA ASP A 99 -4.68 8.64 20.26
C ASP A 99 -3.56 8.15 21.18
N ARG A 100 -3.34 8.82 22.32
CA ARG A 100 -2.21 8.56 23.21
C ARG A 100 -2.09 7.10 23.65
N ASP A 101 -3.18 6.37 23.83
CA ASP A 101 -3.13 4.93 24.19
C ASP A 101 -3.03 3.97 22.98
N GLY A 102 -2.72 4.52 21.81
CA GLY A 102 -2.59 3.88 20.52
C GLY A 102 -3.83 3.95 19.63
N SER A 103 -5.00 4.35 20.15
CA SER A 103 -6.28 4.50 19.41
C SER A 103 -7.01 5.76 19.84
N ASP A 104 -7.80 6.34 18.93
CA ASP A 104 -8.62 7.49 19.26
C ASP A 104 -9.58 7.16 20.40
N ASN A 105 -9.58 8.02 21.41
CA ASN A 105 -10.46 7.92 22.56
C ASN A 105 -10.84 9.31 23.05
N VAL A 106 -11.92 9.37 23.83
CA VAL A 106 -12.39 10.57 24.52
C VAL A 106 -11.60 10.75 25.80
N TRP A 107 -11.03 11.93 25.99
CA TRP A 107 -10.27 12.34 27.17
C TRP A 107 -10.81 13.64 27.73
N THR A 108 -10.66 13.82 29.03
CA THR A 108 -10.91 15.09 29.69
C THR A 108 -9.64 15.62 30.35
N MET A 109 -9.49 16.93 30.45
CA MET A 109 -8.41 17.59 31.17
C MET A 109 -8.98 18.66 32.10
N ASP A 110 -8.62 18.60 33.38
CA ASP A 110 -8.85 19.71 34.32
C ASP A 110 -7.87 20.85 34.04
N LEU A 111 -8.35 22.05 33.76
CA LEU A 111 -7.50 23.15 33.28
C LEU A 111 -6.60 23.75 34.36
N ALA A 112 -6.96 23.60 35.64
CA ALA A 112 -6.19 24.13 36.76
C ALA A 112 -5.01 23.22 37.12
N THR A 113 -5.25 21.90 37.15
CA THR A 113 -4.27 20.88 37.53
C THR A 113 -3.56 20.24 36.33
N LYS A 114 -4.08 20.46 35.11
CA LYS A 114 -3.65 19.84 33.85
C LYS A 114 -3.74 18.30 33.86
N LYS A 115 -4.46 17.71 34.82
CA LYS A 115 -4.61 16.26 34.93
C LYS A 115 -5.59 15.76 33.87
N THR A 116 -5.18 14.74 33.13
CA THR A 116 -6.01 14.10 32.10
C THR A 116 -6.66 12.81 32.59
N LYS A 117 -7.89 12.53 32.13
CA LYS A 117 -8.63 11.31 32.41
C LYS A 117 -9.19 10.70 31.11
N GLN A 118 -8.89 9.42 30.88
CA GLN A 118 -9.45 8.65 29.78
C GLN A 118 -10.92 8.28 30.07
N ILE A 119 -11.84 8.67 29.20
CA ILE A 119 -13.27 8.38 29.32
C ILE A 119 -13.64 7.10 28.56
N SER A 120 -13.19 6.97 27.31
CA SER A 120 -13.43 5.78 26.48
C SER A 120 -12.17 4.92 26.30
N LYS A 121 -12.34 3.62 26.03
CA LYS A 121 -11.23 2.65 25.91
C LYS A 121 -11.35 1.76 24.67
N SER A 122 -11.70 2.31 23.51
CA SER A 122 -11.68 1.54 22.27
C SER A 122 -10.23 1.25 21.85
N LYS A 123 -10.05 0.12 21.17
CA LYS A 123 -8.75 -0.34 20.64
C LYS A 123 -8.73 -0.47 19.12
N ASN A 124 -9.90 -0.46 18.48
CA ASN A 124 -10.08 -0.77 17.06
C ASN A 124 -11.04 0.18 16.33
N GLU A 125 -11.61 1.16 17.04
CA GLU A 125 -12.50 2.17 16.48
C GLU A 125 -11.87 3.55 16.65
N ASN A 126 -12.34 4.48 15.82
CA ASN A 126 -11.99 5.87 15.78
C ASN A 126 -13.03 6.72 16.51
N PHE A 127 -12.61 7.88 16.98
CA PHE A 127 -13.47 8.94 17.46
C PHE A 127 -13.14 10.22 16.69
N GLN A 128 -14.16 10.96 16.28
CA GLN A 128 -13.94 12.21 15.53
C GLN A 128 -14.10 13.44 16.41
N SER A 129 -15.16 13.51 17.21
CA SER A 129 -15.51 14.68 18.03
C SER A 129 -16.25 14.25 19.29
N ALA A 130 -16.22 15.09 20.32
CA ALA A 130 -17.00 14.94 21.53
C ALA A 130 -17.54 16.30 22.01
N GLU A 131 -18.77 16.32 22.53
CA GLU A 131 -19.48 17.53 22.97
C GLU A 131 -20.09 17.30 24.35
N TRP A 132 -20.09 18.32 25.21
CA TRP A 132 -20.70 18.23 26.53
C TRP A 132 -22.21 18.34 26.43
N THR A 133 -22.94 17.57 27.24
CA THR A 133 -24.34 17.89 27.49
C THR A 133 -24.44 19.22 28.24
N PRO A 134 -25.50 20.02 28.05
CA PRO A 134 -25.61 21.34 28.70
C PRO A 134 -25.56 21.31 30.24
N ASP A 135 -25.90 20.18 30.85
CA ASP A 135 -25.79 19.96 32.30
C ASP A 135 -24.36 19.63 32.78
N GLY A 136 -23.43 19.33 31.86
CA GLY A 136 -22.05 18.96 32.15
C GLY A 136 -21.85 17.55 32.70
N GLU A 137 -22.89 16.70 32.73
CA GLU A 137 -22.80 15.35 33.31
C GLU A 137 -22.39 14.26 32.30
N TYR A 138 -22.66 14.48 31.01
CA TYR A 138 -22.41 13.53 29.94
C TYR A 138 -21.64 14.16 28.77
N LEU A 139 -21.09 13.28 27.94
CA LEU A 139 -20.37 13.57 26.71
C LEU A 139 -21.04 12.80 25.56
N ILE A 140 -21.34 13.49 24.46
CA ILE A 140 -21.78 12.88 23.21
C ILE A 140 -20.59 12.81 22.27
N ALA A 141 -20.21 11.63 21.83
CA ALA A 141 -19.05 11.42 20.97
C ALA A 141 -19.42 10.67 19.69
N SER A 142 -18.77 11.02 18.59
CA SER A 142 -18.89 10.31 17.31
C SER A 142 -17.88 9.16 17.28
N LYS A 143 -18.35 7.91 17.21
CA LYS A 143 -17.52 6.70 17.32
C LYS A 143 -17.83 5.69 16.22
N GLY A 144 -16.82 5.07 15.63
CA GLY A 144 -16.97 4.02 14.61
C GLY A 144 -15.64 3.78 13.88
N ARG A 145 -15.62 3.10 12.73
CA ARG A 145 -14.37 3.01 11.94
C ARG A 145 -14.37 4.04 10.82
N ARG A 146 -15.23 3.88 9.82
CA ARG A 146 -15.49 4.86 8.75
C ARG A 146 -16.89 5.51 8.84
N ASN A 147 -17.90 4.77 9.28
CA ASN A 147 -19.29 5.18 9.57
C ASN A 147 -19.47 5.38 11.07
N LEU A 148 -19.17 6.59 11.54
CA LEU A 148 -19.26 6.94 12.95
C LEU A 148 -20.73 7.13 13.38
N LYS A 149 -21.04 6.77 14.63
CA LYS A 149 -22.34 6.88 15.30
C LYS A 149 -22.23 7.72 16.57
N LEU A 150 -23.32 8.39 16.95
CA LEU A 150 -23.37 9.13 18.21
C LEU A 150 -23.51 8.19 19.40
N HIS A 151 -22.59 8.33 20.36
CA HIS A 151 -22.53 7.56 21.60
C HIS A 151 -22.49 8.51 22.80
N MET A 152 -23.17 8.14 23.88
CA MET A 152 -23.19 8.90 25.14
C MET A 152 -22.28 8.24 26.18
N TYR A 153 -21.48 9.06 26.87
CA TYR A 153 -20.60 8.67 27.97
C TYR A 153 -20.87 9.54 29.19
N HIS A 154 -20.82 8.98 30.40
CA HIS A 154 -20.83 9.78 31.62
C HIS A 154 -19.44 10.38 31.86
N LYS A 155 -19.34 11.61 32.41
CA LYS A 155 -18.05 12.28 32.67
C LYS A 155 -17.13 11.49 33.60
N GLU A 156 -17.71 10.63 34.44
CA GLU A 156 -16.94 9.77 35.34
C GLU A 156 -16.36 8.51 34.67
N GLY A 157 -16.74 8.23 33.42
CA GLY A 157 -16.36 7.03 32.66
C GLY A 157 -17.50 6.01 32.53
N GLY A 158 -17.20 4.85 31.98
CA GLY A 158 -18.15 3.76 31.71
C GLY A 158 -17.94 3.17 30.32
N SER A 159 -18.73 2.16 29.92
CA SER A 159 -18.66 1.59 28.57
C SER A 159 -19.26 2.50 27.48
N GLY A 160 -20.08 3.47 27.88
CA GLY A 160 -20.90 4.29 27.00
C GLY A 160 -22.16 3.57 26.51
N ALA A 161 -23.06 4.32 25.89
CA ALA A 161 -24.30 3.86 25.26
C ALA A 161 -24.42 4.41 23.84
N GLU A 162 -24.65 3.56 22.85
CA GLU A 162 -24.93 3.96 21.47
C GLU A 162 -26.32 4.60 21.37
N LEU A 163 -26.42 5.77 20.75
CA LEU A 163 -27.69 6.49 20.57
C LEU A 163 -28.35 6.18 19.22
N ILE A 164 -27.55 5.99 18.17
CA ILE A 164 -28.01 5.81 16.79
C ILE A 164 -27.37 4.55 16.20
N SER A 165 -28.11 3.44 16.18
CA SER A 165 -27.60 2.15 15.65
C SER A 165 -28.06 1.83 14.23
N LYS A 166 -29.13 2.48 13.71
CA LYS A 166 -29.69 2.22 12.38
C LYS A 166 -29.99 3.50 11.59
N PRO A 167 -29.95 3.44 10.25
CA PRO A 167 -29.47 2.31 9.43
C PRO A 167 -27.93 2.15 9.52
N ASP A 168 -27.41 0.98 9.19
CA ASP A 168 -25.98 0.64 9.38
C ASP A 168 -25.04 1.53 8.57
N ASN A 169 -25.48 1.99 7.40
CA ASN A 169 -24.71 2.85 6.50
C ASN A 169 -24.83 4.36 6.82
N LEU A 170 -25.63 4.77 7.80
CA LEU A 170 -25.71 6.18 8.22
C LEU A 170 -24.44 6.57 8.99
N LYS A 171 -23.81 7.67 8.63
CA LYS A 171 -22.71 8.27 9.39
C LYS A 171 -23.24 9.53 10.05
N THR A 172 -23.03 9.66 11.37
CA THR A 172 -23.47 10.80 12.19
C THR A 172 -22.27 11.36 12.94
N VAL A 173 -21.93 12.62 12.70
CA VAL A 173 -20.73 13.27 13.18
C VAL A 173 -21.00 14.70 13.65
N GLU A 174 -20.05 15.31 14.34
CA GLU A 174 -20.12 16.71 14.79
C GLU A 174 -21.35 17.01 15.68
N PRO A 175 -21.53 16.31 16.81
CA PRO A 175 -22.63 16.57 17.73
C PRO A 175 -22.53 17.99 18.29
N ALA A 176 -23.66 18.67 18.40
CA ALA A 176 -23.76 20.03 18.94
C ALA A 176 -25.06 20.20 19.74
N PHE A 177 -25.02 21.06 20.76
CA PHE A 177 -26.19 21.48 21.53
C PHE A 177 -26.50 22.95 21.30
N GLY A 178 -27.79 23.27 21.30
CA GLY A 178 -28.27 24.64 21.46
C GLY A 178 -28.79 24.88 22.86
N LYS A 179 -29.62 25.92 23.01
CA LYS A 179 -30.30 26.24 24.26
C LYS A 179 -31.20 25.13 24.79
N ASP A 180 -31.85 24.37 23.90
CA ASP A 180 -32.68 23.23 24.27
C ASP A 180 -31.83 21.95 24.31
N GLY A 181 -31.50 21.52 25.53
CA GLY A 181 -30.70 20.32 25.76
C GLY A 181 -31.39 19.00 25.38
N ARG A 182 -32.68 19.02 25.00
CA ARG A 182 -33.39 17.83 24.50
C ARG A 182 -32.83 17.33 23.17
N TYR A 183 -32.41 18.23 22.28
CA TYR A 183 -32.01 17.89 20.92
C TYR A 183 -30.49 17.92 20.74
N ILE A 184 -29.95 16.84 20.18
CA ILE A 184 -28.57 16.79 19.69
C ILE A 184 -28.59 17.11 18.20
N TRP A 185 -27.94 18.17 17.77
CA TRP A 185 -27.71 18.47 16.35
C TRP A 185 -26.48 17.74 15.86
N PHE A 186 -26.47 17.27 14.62
CA PHE A 186 -25.32 16.60 14.02
C PHE A 186 -25.35 16.67 12.49
N SER A 187 -24.20 16.46 11.88
CA SER A 187 -24.06 16.23 10.44
C SER A 187 -24.26 14.75 10.12
N GLN A 188 -25.03 14.46 9.07
CA GLN A 188 -25.30 13.10 8.63
C GLN A 188 -25.10 12.88 7.13
N ARG A 189 -24.65 11.69 6.77
CA ARG A 189 -24.58 11.19 5.38
C ARG A 189 -24.84 9.69 5.31
N ASN A 190 -25.15 9.18 4.12
CA ASN A 190 -25.15 7.75 3.86
C ASN A 190 -23.80 7.33 3.24
N GLY A 191 -23.27 6.19 3.68
CA GLY A 191 -21.96 5.71 3.31
C GLY A 191 -20.83 6.49 3.98
N ALA A 192 -19.63 5.90 3.99
CA ALA A 192 -18.50 6.47 4.69
C ALA A 192 -17.86 7.65 3.95
N TRP A 193 -17.72 7.48 2.63
CA TRP A 193 -17.12 8.36 1.64
C TRP A 193 -17.39 7.78 0.24
N ASN A 194 -16.98 8.46 -0.83
CA ASN A 194 -16.94 7.89 -2.19
C ASN A 194 -16.02 8.74 -3.09
N TYR A 195 -15.23 8.10 -3.96
CA TYR A 195 -14.43 8.81 -4.98
C TYR A 195 -15.33 9.53 -5.97
N ASN A 196 -14.80 10.63 -6.55
CA ASN A 196 -15.48 11.37 -7.63
C ASN A 196 -16.92 11.74 -7.24
N ALA A 197 -17.06 12.27 -6.01
CA ALA A 197 -18.35 12.37 -5.33
C ALA A 197 -19.35 13.28 -6.05
N GLN A 198 -20.63 12.91 -5.95
CA GLN A 198 -21.75 13.69 -6.45
C GLN A 198 -22.46 14.36 -5.27
N LEU A 199 -22.83 15.63 -5.39
CA LEU A 199 -23.49 16.35 -4.30
C LEU A 199 -25.02 16.17 -4.32
N PRO A 200 -25.70 16.21 -3.16
CA PRO A 200 -25.16 16.44 -1.81
C PRO A 200 -24.52 15.22 -1.17
N GLN A 201 -23.69 15.48 -0.16
CA GLN A 201 -23.03 14.46 0.66
C GLN A 201 -23.57 14.45 2.10
N TYR A 202 -23.63 15.62 2.75
CA TYR A 202 -24.09 15.77 4.14
C TYR A 202 -25.36 16.61 4.27
N GLN A 203 -26.17 16.34 5.28
CA GLN A 203 -27.25 17.21 5.76
C GLN A 203 -27.20 17.29 7.28
N LEU A 204 -27.82 18.32 7.87
CA LEU A 204 -28.00 18.42 9.31
C LEU A 204 -29.24 17.65 9.75
N ALA A 205 -29.16 17.04 10.93
CA ALA A 205 -30.27 16.39 11.59
C ALA A 205 -30.25 16.64 13.09
N THR A 206 -31.38 16.37 13.74
CA THR A 206 -31.53 16.37 15.19
C THR A 206 -31.91 15.00 15.71
N TYR A 207 -31.35 14.61 16.86
CA TYR A 207 -31.74 13.44 17.64
C TYR A 207 -32.48 13.91 18.89
N ASP A 208 -33.70 13.44 19.08
CA ASP A 208 -34.50 13.70 20.26
C ASP A 208 -34.11 12.74 21.38
N ARG A 209 -33.55 13.25 22.48
CA ARG A 209 -33.10 12.43 23.61
C ARG A 209 -34.24 11.81 24.43
N GLU A 210 -35.47 12.28 24.27
CA GLU A 210 -36.64 11.71 24.97
C GLU A 210 -37.26 10.54 24.19
N THR A 211 -37.32 10.63 22.86
CA THR A 211 -38.00 9.61 22.03
C THR A 211 -37.03 8.69 21.27
N GLY A 212 -35.81 9.16 21.02
CA GLY A 212 -34.83 8.49 20.17
C GLY A 212 -35.02 8.76 18.67
N ASP A 213 -35.93 9.66 18.29
CA ASP A 213 -36.24 9.96 16.89
C ASP A 213 -35.16 10.85 16.25
N ILE A 214 -34.96 10.65 14.94
CA ILE A 214 -34.08 11.47 14.10
C ILE A 214 -34.93 12.28 13.11
N ASP A 215 -34.70 13.60 13.06
CA ASP A 215 -35.35 14.52 12.10
C ASP A 215 -34.30 15.23 11.25
N THR A 216 -34.43 15.16 9.92
CA THR A 216 -33.52 15.83 8.99
C THR A 216 -33.92 17.29 8.82
N ARG A 217 -33.01 18.21 9.11
CA ARG A 217 -33.30 19.65 9.21
C ARG A 217 -32.93 20.45 7.97
N THR A 218 -32.12 19.89 7.05
CA THR A 218 -31.68 20.58 5.83
C THR A 218 -31.82 19.71 4.59
N SER A 219 -31.91 20.34 3.42
CA SER A 219 -31.92 19.67 2.11
C SER A 219 -31.25 20.56 1.05
N ARG A 220 -29.93 20.75 1.16
CA ARG A 220 -29.15 21.60 0.24
C ARG A 220 -28.37 20.77 -0.76
N TYR A 221 -28.29 21.23 -2.02
CA TYR A 221 -27.42 20.63 -3.03
C TYR A 221 -25.94 20.66 -2.61
N GLY A 222 -25.43 21.80 -2.15
CA GLY A 222 -24.05 21.94 -1.66
C GLY A 222 -23.78 21.32 -0.29
N SER A 223 -24.67 20.42 0.18
CA SER A 223 -24.71 19.86 1.54
C SER A 223 -24.97 20.90 2.64
N ALA A 224 -25.14 20.42 3.88
CA ALA A 224 -25.06 21.22 5.10
C ALA A 224 -24.35 20.40 6.19
N PHE A 225 -23.39 21.01 6.88
CA PHE A 225 -22.52 20.32 7.85
C PHE A 225 -21.96 21.27 8.92
N THR A 226 -21.36 20.71 9.96
CA THR A 226 -20.77 21.41 11.11
C THR A 226 -21.78 22.34 11.80
N PRO A 227 -22.87 21.80 12.39
CA PRO A 227 -23.88 22.62 13.04
C PRO A 227 -23.28 23.36 14.24
N THR A 228 -23.49 24.67 14.33
CA THR A 228 -23.03 25.51 15.44
C THR A 228 -24.19 26.39 15.90
N LEU A 229 -24.65 26.18 17.13
CA LEU A 229 -25.86 26.85 17.66
C LEU A 229 -25.49 27.99 18.60
N SER A 230 -26.25 29.08 18.54
CA SER A 230 -26.08 30.18 19.47
C SER A 230 -26.64 29.85 20.86
N PRO A 231 -25.99 30.27 21.96
CA PRO A 231 -26.45 30.04 23.32
C PRO A 231 -27.88 30.52 23.61
N ASP A 232 -28.33 31.59 22.95
CA ASP A 232 -29.68 32.13 23.10
C ASP A 232 -30.79 31.32 22.39
N GLY A 233 -30.40 30.37 21.52
CA GLY A 233 -31.31 29.53 20.73
C GLY A 233 -31.87 30.22 19.47
N THR A 234 -31.32 31.35 19.06
CA THR A 234 -31.81 32.13 17.91
C THR A 234 -31.21 31.66 16.59
N TRP A 235 -29.91 31.37 16.56
CA TRP A 235 -29.13 31.16 15.34
C TRP A 235 -28.54 29.75 15.26
N LEU A 236 -28.57 29.20 14.05
CA LEU A 236 -27.79 28.05 13.62
C LEU A 236 -26.82 28.54 12.53
N VAL A 237 -25.53 28.33 12.70
CA VAL A 237 -24.54 28.50 11.64
C VAL A 237 -24.05 27.14 11.18
N TYR A 238 -23.88 26.97 9.87
CA TYR A 238 -23.37 25.75 9.27
C TYR A 238 -22.64 26.03 7.95
N GLY A 239 -21.81 25.07 7.53
CA GLY A 239 -21.09 25.10 6.26
C GLY A 239 -21.93 24.55 5.10
N THR A 240 -21.82 25.17 3.93
CA THR A 240 -22.46 24.71 2.69
C THR A 240 -21.69 25.20 1.47
N ARG A 241 -21.77 24.47 0.34
CA ARG A 241 -21.21 24.95 -0.93
C ARG A 241 -22.20 25.81 -1.73
N TYR A 242 -21.70 26.87 -2.35
CA TYR A 242 -22.30 27.52 -3.51
C TYR A 242 -21.35 27.37 -4.69
N ASN A 243 -21.81 26.66 -5.73
CA ASN A 243 -20.96 26.08 -6.77
C ASN A 243 -19.82 25.24 -6.14
N ASN A 244 -18.57 25.50 -6.50
CA ASN A 244 -17.38 24.76 -6.04
C ASN A 244 -16.71 25.33 -4.77
N GLN A 245 -17.28 26.37 -4.16
CA GLN A 245 -16.71 27.04 -2.98
C GLN A 245 -17.59 26.84 -1.75
N THR A 246 -16.95 26.68 -0.60
CA THR A 246 -17.58 26.55 0.72
C THR A 246 -17.82 27.92 1.33
N GLY A 247 -18.93 28.09 2.05
CA GLY A 247 -19.24 29.27 2.85
C GLY A 247 -19.98 28.92 4.13
N LEU A 248 -20.18 29.92 4.99
CA LEU A 248 -20.95 29.82 6.22
C LEU A 248 -22.29 30.53 6.04
N VAL A 249 -23.38 29.83 6.39
CA VAL A 249 -24.74 30.37 6.37
C VAL A 249 -25.24 30.46 7.81
N ALA A 250 -25.79 31.62 8.18
CA ALA A 250 -26.52 31.83 9.42
C ALA A 250 -28.03 31.70 9.15
N GLN A 251 -28.69 30.79 9.86
CA GLN A 251 -30.12 30.56 9.80
C GLN A 251 -30.77 30.96 11.13
N ASN A 252 -31.85 31.72 11.08
CA ASN A 252 -32.70 31.93 12.24
C ASN A 252 -33.53 30.66 12.48
N ILE A 253 -33.33 29.98 13.61
CA ILE A 253 -33.94 28.66 13.87
C ILE A 253 -35.47 28.75 13.90
N ARG A 254 -36.04 29.88 14.34
CA ARG A 254 -37.49 30.05 14.47
C ARG A 254 -38.17 30.33 13.14
N THR A 255 -37.58 31.19 12.31
CA THR A 255 -38.21 31.61 11.04
C THR A 255 -37.75 30.78 9.85
N GLY A 256 -36.60 30.10 9.96
CA GLY A 256 -35.94 29.41 8.86
C GLY A 256 -35.21 30.35 7.88
N GLU A 257 -35.25 31.67 8.09
CA GLU A 257 -34.59 32.64 7.21
C GLU A 257 -33.07 32.52 7.29
N GLU A 258 -32.42 32.63 6.14
CA GLU A 258 -30.98 32.42 5.99
C GLU A 258 -30.28 33.63 5.40
N LYS A 259 -29.02 33.81 5.79
CA LYS A 259 -28.08 34.74 5.15
C LYS A 259 -26.66 34.19 5.15
N TRP A 260 -25.89 34.59 4.15
CA TRP A 260 -24.46 34.32 4.13
C TRP A 260 -23.76 35.13 5.23
N LEU A 261 -22.93 34.45 6.02
CA LEU A 261 -22.13 35.06 7.07
C LEU A 261 -20.67 35.26 6.60
N ALA A 262 -20.11 34.29 5.88
CA ALA A 262 -18.79 34.38 5.27
C ALA A 262 -18.72 33.54 3.98
N TYR A 263 -18.19 34.09 2.90
CA TYR A 263 -18.00 33.36 1.63
C TYR A 263 -16.94 34.03 0.73
N PRO A 264 -16.04 33.26 0.10
CA PRO A 264 -15.74 31.86 0.40
C PRO A 264 -14.94 31.73 1.71
N VAL A 265 -15.08 30.59 2.37
CA VAL A 265 -14.16 30.11 3.43
C VAL A 265 -13.28 28.99 2.87
N GLN A 266 -12.51 28.30 3.72
CA GLN A 266 -11.71 27.15 3.29
C GLN A 266 -12.59 25.99 2.77
N ARG A 267 -12.01 25.14 1.92
CA ARG A 267 -12.73 24.00 1.33
C ARG A 267 -13.09 22.98 2.42
N ASP A 268 -14.32 22.48 2.38
CA ASP A 268 -14.79 21.40 3.24
C ASP A 268 -14.21 20.02 2.86
N GLU A 269 -14.30 19.08 3.80
CA GLU A 269 -13.83 17.70 3.68
C GLU A 269 -14.98 16.71 3.36
N GLN A 270 -16.04 17.14 2.68
CA GLN A 270 -17.21 16.28 2.46
C GLN A 270 -16.98 15.12 1.46
N GLU A 271 -15.90 15.19 0.70
CA GLU A 271 -15.47 14.20 -0.32
C GLU A 271 -14.38 13.25 0.20
N SER A 272 -14.16 13.24 1.52
CA SER A 272 -13.26 12.33 2.23
C SER A 272 -13.96 11.73 3.46
N ILE A 273 -13.21 11.18 4.41
CA ILE A 273 -13.79 10.60 5.64
C ILE A 273 -13.99 11.60 6.79
N ALA A 274 -13.56 12.86 6.66
CA ALA A 274 -13.78 13.93 7.63
C ALA A 274 -13.38 13.57 9.09
N PRO A 275 -12.16 13.03 9.33
CA PRO A 275 -11.74 12.53 10.64
C PRO A 275 -11.60 13.64 11.68
N MET A 276 -11.52 14.91 11.25
CA MET A 276 -11.43 16.10 12.09
C MET A 276 -12.60 17.08 11.88
N GLY A 277 -13.76 16.60 11.44
CA GLY A 277 -14.90 17.44 11.05
C GLY A 277 -14.96 17.67 9.54
N VAL A 278 -16.15 17.98 9.01
CA VAL A 278 -16.34 18.36 7.60
C VAL A 278 -15.82 19.78 7.35
N LEU A 279 -15.88 20.63 8.38
CA LEU A 279 -15.13 21.87 8.52
C LEU A 279 -14.52 21.93 9.91
N PRO A 280 -13.53 22.83 10.15
CA PRO A 280 -13.06 23.10 11.50
C PRO A 280 -14.21 23.52 12.40
N ALA A 281 -14.18 23.04 13.63
CA ALA A 281 -15.18 23.41 14.62
C ALA A 281 -15.19 24.92 14.88
N MET A 282 -16.38 25.46 15.09
CA MET A 282 -16.65 26.87 15.34
C MET A 282 -17.44 26.99 16.65
N SER A 283 -17.45 28.18 17.24
CA SER A 283 -18.19 28.41 18.48
C SER A 283 -18.70 29.85 18.58
N PHE A 284 -19.88 30.03 19.18
CA PHE A 284 -20.45 31.35 19.41
C PHE A 284 -19.82 32.01 20.65
N THR A 285 -19.72 33.33 20.64
CA THR A 285 -19.50 34.07 21.88
C THR A 285 -20.69 33.86 22.83
N PRO A 286 -20.49 33.85 24.17
CA PRO A 286 -21.57 33.59 25.13
C PRO A 286 -22.76 34.56 25.02
N ASP A 287 -22.53 35.77 24.51
CA ASP A 287 -23.58 36.77 24.26
C ASP A 287 -24.37 36.55 22.95
N SER A 288 -24.08 35.47 22.22
CA SER A 288 -24.70 35.08 20.94
C SER A 288 -24.54 36.08 19.79
N LYS A 289 -23.67 37.08 19.92
CA LYS A 289 -23.52 38.14 18.90
C LYS A 289 -22.53 37.79 17.80
N ASN A 290 -21.48 37.05 18.12
CA ASN A 290 -20.44 36.72 17.16
C ASN A 290 -20.22 35.21 17.08
N LEU A 291 -19.97 34.73 15.86
CA LEU A 291 -19.38 33.42 15.63
C LEU A 291 -17.86 33.56 15.58
N ILE A 292 -17.14 32.68 16.28
CA ILE A 292 -15.69 32.53 16.13
C ILE A 292 -15.45 31.34 15.21
N ALA A 293 -14.73 31.57 14.11
CA ALA A 293 -14.44 30.55 13.10
C ALA A 293 -13.03 30.72 12.54
N SER A 294 -12.42 29.63 12.07
CA SER A 294 -11.14 29.65 11.37
C SER A 294 -11.31 29.45 9.86
N TYR A 295 -10.63 30.28 9.08
CA TYR A 295 -10.50 30.14 7.63
C TYR A 295 -9.38 31.06 7.15
N GLY A 296 -8.85 30.83 5.94
CA GLY A 296 -7.74 31.65 5.43
C GLY A 296 -6.46 31.55 6.27
N GLY A 297 -6.32 30.49 7.08
CA GLY A 297 -5.20 30.30 8.00
C GLY A 297 -5.30 31.15 9.26
N LYS A 298 -6.40 31.90 9.44
CA LYS A 298 -6.61 32.85 10.54
C LYS A 298 -7.86 32.49 11.34
N ILE A 299 -8.01 33.15 12.48
CA ILE A 299 -9.20 33.07 13.33
C ILE A 299 -9.96 34.39 13.20
N TYR A 300 -11.27 34.34 13.03
CA TYR A 300 -12.13 35.51 12.87
C TYR A 300 -13.29 35.51 13.86
N SER A 301 -13.64 36.71 14.32
CA SER A 301 -14.91 37.03 14.98
C SER A 301 -15.88 37.61 13.94
N LEU A 302 -17.03 36.97 13.78
CA LEU A 302 -18.03 37.26 12.75
C LEU A 302 -19.35 37.73 13.40
N PRO A 303 -19.73 39.02 13.26
CA PRO A 303 -21.01 39.51 13.76
C PRO A 303 -22.18 38.85 13.04
N VAL A 304 -23.05 38.16 13.78
CA VAL A 304 -24.16 37.37 13.19
C VAL A 304 -25.34 38.26 12.77
N ASP A 305 -25.50 39.44 13.34
CA ASP A 305 -26.45 40.46 12.87
C ASP A 305 -26.00 41.13 11.55
N GLY A 306 -24.69 41.15 11.29
CA GLY A 306 -24.06 41.61 10.06
C GLY A 306 -22.95 42.62 10.35
N GLY A 307 -21.91 42.65 9.51
CA GLY A 307 -20.75 43.52 9.73
C GLY A 307 -19.49 42.94 9.09
N ALA A 308 -18.35 43.63 9.29
CA ALA A 308 -17.07 43.12 8.85
C ALA A 308 -16.53 42.06 9.81
N ALA A 309 -15.96 40.98 9.27
CA ALA A 309 -15.19 40.01 10.04
C ALA A 309 -13.98 40.70 10.70
N LYS A 310 -13.71 40.38 11.96
CA LYS A 310 -12.54 40.88 12.69
C LYS A 310 -11.56 39.75 12.96
N GLU A 311 -10.33 39.87 12.44
CA GLU A 311 -9.27 38.91 12.74
C GLU A 311 -8.94 38.92 14.24
N ILE A 312 -8.79 37.72 14.82
CA ILE A 312 -8.22 37.48 16.14
C ILE A 312 -6.79 36.97 15.90
N PRO A 313 -5.77 37.83 16.05
CA PRO A 313 -4.40 37.45 15.74
C PRO A 313 -3.92 36.40 16.73
N PHE A 314 -3.20 35.39 16.25
CA PHE A 314 -2.57 34.41 17.10
C PHE A 314 -1.12 34.18 16.69
N GLN A 315 -0.32 33.71 17.64
CA GLN A 315 1.04 33.24 17.41
C GLN A 315 1.25 31.94 18.18
N VAL A 316 1.68 30.89 17.47
CA VAL A 316 2.13 29.63 18.07
C VAL A 316 3.65 29.52 17.96
N ASP A 317 4.26 29.08 19.06
CA ASP A 317 5.67 28.73 19.18
C ASP A 317 5.73 27.37 19.89
N ALA A 318 5.94 26.31 19.12
CA ALA A 318 5.82 24.93 19.58
C ALA A 318 6.98 24.06 19.09
N GLU A 319 7.31 23.03 19.87
CA GLU A 319 8.22 21.95 19.48
C GLU A 319 7.42 20.66 19.33
N ILE A 320 7.24 20.21 18.09
CA ILE A 320 6.57 18.93 17.80
C ILE A 320 7.61 17.81 17.88
N GLU A 321 7.35 16.81 18.72
CA GLU A 321 8.18 15.61 18.77
C GLU A 321 7.94 14.76 17.53
N VAL A 322 9.02 14.34 16.87
CA VAL A 322 8.96 13.50 15.67
C VAL A 322 9.80 12.24 15.87
N GLY A 323 9.33 11.12 15.35
CA GLY A 323 10.04 9.86 15.36
C GLY A 323 11.37 9.90 14.59
N PRO A 324 12.11 8.77 14.60
CA PRO A 324 13.44 8.70 14.01
C PRO A 324 13.40 8.94 12.49
N LYS A 325 14.43 9.61 11.97
CA LYS A 325 14.65 9.68 10.51
C LYS A 325 15.14 8.32 10.02
N LEU A 326 14.49 7.76 9.00
CA LEU A 326 14.97 6.61 8.24
C LEU A 326 15.46 7.11 6.88
N ASP A 327 16.77 7.13 6.67
CA ASP A 327 17.42 7.59 5.43
C ASP A 327 18.54 6.60 5.08
N PHE A 328 18.12 5.50 4.48
CA PHE A 328 19.01 4.43 4.03
C PHE A 328 19.34 4.65 2.55
N LYS A 329 20.61 4.48 2.19
CA LYS A 329 21.07 4.57 0.80
C LYS A 329 21.22 3.18 0.20
N PHE A 330 20.77 3.03 -1.05
CA PHE A 330 20.78 1.76 -1.77
C PHE A 330 21.61 1.88 -3.05
N PRO A 331 22.95 1.91 -2.92
CA PRO A 331 23.82 2.06 -4.08
C PRO A 331 23.64 0.90 -5.06
N ILE A 332 23.64 1.23 -6.35
CA ILE A 332 23.48 0.27 -7.44
C ILE A 332 24.86 -0.24 -7.86
N LYS A 333 25.07 -1.55 -7.70
CA LYS A 333 26.34 -2.21 -7.98
C LYS A 333 26.48 -2.55 -9.47
N ASP A 334 27.70 -2.41 -9.99
CA ASP A 334 28.09 -2.87 -11.34
C ASP A 334 28.71 -4.27 -11.33
N ASP A 335 28.39 -5.09 -10.32
CA ASP A 335 28.84 -6.47 -10.28
C ASP A 335 28.35 -7.20 -11.55
N LYS A 336 29.28 -7.87 -12.25
CA LYS A 336 28.96 -8.62 -13.48
C LYS A 336 27.88 -9.68 -13.24
N MET A 337 27.87 -10.28 -12.06
CA MET A 337 26.92 -11.31 -11.66
C MET A 337 25.92 -10.73 -10.65
N MET A 338 24.67 -11.15 -10.75
CA MET A 338 23.63 -10.90 -9.76
C MET A 338 23.02 -12.21 -9.26
N THR A 339 22.63 -12.21 -8.00
CA THR A 339 21.82 -13.28 -7.42
C THR A 339 20.35 -13.04 -7.76
N VAL A 340 19.69 -14.05 -8.32
CA VAL A 340 18.23 -14.04 -8.54
C VAL A 340 17.51 -13.95 -7.19
N THR A 341 16.52 -13.07 -7.09
CA THR A 341 15.78 -12.77 -5.86
C THR A 341 14.76 -13.84 -5.50
N GLN A 342 14.19 -14.52 -6.50
CA GLN A 342 13.10 -15.47 -6.30
C GLN A 342 13.30 -16.81 -7.02
N ILE A 343 13.03 -17.90 -6.31
CA ILE A 343 12.66 -19.18 -6.90
C ILE A 343 11.14 -19.37 -6.80
N ARG A 344 10.55 -20.06 -7.77
CA ARG A 344 9.11 -20.27 -7.86
C ARG A 344 8.78 -21.74 -8.04
N ASP A 345 7.60 -22.12 -7.56
CA ASP A 345 7.00 -23.46 -7.75
C ASP A 345 7.96 -24.60 -7.36
N ALA A 346 8.69 -24.43 -6.26
CA ALA A 346 9.68 -25.42 -5.81
C ALA A 346 9.00 -26.71 -5.33
N VAL A 347 9.37 -27.85 -5.91
CA VAL A 347 8.81 -29.17 -5.61
C VAL A 347 9.91 -30.21 -5.39
N MET A 348 9.80 -30.93 -4.28
CA MET A 348 10.73 -31.99 -3.89
C MET A 348 10.48 -33.28 -4.70
N SER A 349 11.54 -33.99 -5.07
CA SER A 349 11.44 -35.29 -5.71
C SER A 349 10.79 -36.32 -4.76
N PRO A 350 10.11 -37.36 -5.27
CA PRO A 350 9.44 -38.35 -4.41
C PRO A 350 10.35 -39.06 -3.40
N ASN A 351 11.66 -39.15 -3.70
CA ASN A 351 12.66 -39.74 -2.82
C ASN A 351 13.35 -38.74 -1.87
N GLY A 352 12.98 -37.46 -1.92
CA GLY A 352 13.51 -36.39 -1.05
C GLY A 352 14.93 -35.93 -1.37
N LYS A 353 15.52 -36.36 -2.50
CA LYS A 353 16.94 -36.11 -2.81
C LYS A 353 17.21 -34.97 -3.78
N GLN A 354 16.20 -34.53 -4.53
CA GLN A 354 16.37 -33.50 -5.56
C GLN A 354 15.23 -32.50 -5.51
N LEU A 355 15.53 -31.24 -5.77
CA LEU A 355 14.56 -30.17 -5.84
C LEU A 355 14.46 -29.67 -7.28
N ALA A 356 13.23 -29.53 -7.77
CA ALA A 356 12.93 -28.85 -9.04
C ALA A 356 12.21 -27.54 -8.75
N PHE A 357 12.55 -26.48 -9.49
CA PHE A 357 11.95 -25.15 -9.31
C PHE A 357 12.18 -24.32 -10.57
N THR A 358 11.61 -23.13 -10.61
CA THR A 358 11.86 -22.15 -11.67
C THR A 358 12.44 -20.86 -11.13
N ALA A 359 13.25 -20.20 -11.95
CA ALA A 359 13.85 -18.91 -11.67
C ALA A 359 14.09 -18.19 -12.99
N LEU A 360 13.75 -16.90 -13.07
CA LEU A 360 13.77 -16.15 -14.35
C LEU A 360 13.04 -16.89 -15.47
N ASP A 361 11.90 -17.53 -15.15
CA ASP A 361 11.13 -18.36 -16.09
C ASP A 361 11.90 -19.53 -16.71
N ARG A 362 12.96 -20.04 -16.07
CA ARG A 362 13.73 -21.20 -16.53
C ARG A 362 13.67 -22.34 -15.52
N LEU A 363 13.63 -23.57 -16.02
CA LEU A 363 13.55 -24.80 -15.22
C LEU A 363 14.93 -25.22 -14.69
N TYR A 364 15.02 -25.45 -13.38
CA TYR A 364 16.22 -25.92 -12.69
C TYR A 364 15.95 -27.19 -11.88
N VAL A 365 17.02 -27.99 -11.71
CA VAL A 365 17.09 -29.11 -10.77
C VAL A 365 18.39 -29.01 -9.97
N MET A 366 18.35 -29.35 -8.69
CA MET A 366 19.52 -29.51 -7.83
C MET A 366 19.40 -30.73 -6.93
N ASP A 367 20.54 -31.29 -6.53
CA ASP A 367 20.58 -32.23 -5.41
C ASP A 367 20.32 -31.46 -4.11
N TYR A 368 19.49 -31.99 -3.21
CA TYR A 368 19.06 -31.34 -1.99
C TYR A 368 19.73 -31.99 -0.75
N PRO A 369 20.19 -31.22 0.26
CA PRO A 369 20.04 -29.76 0.41
C PRO A 369 21.19 -28.90 -0.17
N SER A 370 22.30 -29.49 -0.60
CA SER A 370 23.55 -28.74 -0.84
C SER A 370 24.10 -28.76 -2.27
N GLY A 371 23.36 -29.32 -3.23
CA GLY A 371 23.78 -29.37 -4.63
C GLY A 371 23.73 -28.00 -5.31
N THR A 372 24.43 -27.88 -6.44
CA THR A 372 24.36 -26.66 -7.28
C THR A 372 23.15 -26.73 -8.23
N PRO A 373 22.31 -25.68 -8.30
CA PRO A 373 21.28 -25.54 -9.32
C PRO A 373 21.81 -25.71 -10.75
N LYS A 374 21.17 -26.58 -11.52
CA LYS A 374 21.46 -26.79 -12.95
C LYS A 374 20.21 -26.53 -13.76
N ARG A 375 20.33 -25.64 -14.75
CA ARG A 375 19.27 -25.40 -15.73
C ARG A 375 19.08 -26.67 -16.56
N LEU A 376 17.82 -27.07 -16.74
CA LEU A 376 17.49 -28.36 -17.34
C LEU A 376 17.28 -28.29 -18.86
N THR A 377 17.00 -27.10 -19.39
CA THR A 377 16.75 -26.85 -20.81
C THR A 377 17.53 -25.64 -21.31
N ASP A 378 17.66 -25.49 -22.62
CA ASP A 378 18.17 -24.30 -23.31
C ASP A 378 17.06 -23.38 -23.84
N ALA A 379 15.79 -23.66 -23.48
CA ALA A 379 14.61 -22.98 -24.00
C ALA A 379 14.55 -21.50 -23.59
N ASN A 380 14.11 -20.64 -24.51
CA ASN A 380 14.00 -19.19 -24.25
C ASN A 380 12.55 -18.71 -24.11
N TYR A 381 11.58 -19.60 -24.02
CA TYR A 381 10.19 -19.31 -23.64
C TYR A 381 10.01 -19.48 -22.12
N THR A 382 8.84 -19.11 -21.60
CA THR A 382 8.55 -19.27 -20.17
C THR A 382 8.39 -20.74 -19.81
N GLU A 383 9.07 -21.19 -18.75
CA GLU A 383 8.92 -22.49 -18.11
C GLU A 383 8.46 -22.28 -16.66
N ALA A 384 7.36 -22.93 -16.26
CA ALA A 384 6.75 -22.73 -14.94
C ALA A 384 6.19 -24.05 -14.36
N GLN A 385 5.90 -24.05 -13.06
CA GLN A 385 5.13 -25.09 -12.37
C GLN A 385 5.59 -26.53 -12.65
N PRO A 386 6.84 -26.90 -12.31
CA PRO A 386 7.34 -28.25 -12.51
C PRO A 386 6.64 -29.26 -11.58
N ALA A 387 6.51 -30.50 -12.06
CA ALA A 387 5.90 -31.61 -11.31
C ALA A 387 6.62 -32.93 -11.60
N TRP A 388 7.04 -33.63 -10.54
CA TRP A 388 7.75 -34.90 -10.62
C TRP A 388 6.84 -36.06 -11.02
N SER A 389 7.36 -36.95 -11.89
CA SER A 389 6.77 -38.27 -12.07
C SER A 389 6.85 -39.07 -10.76
N PRO A 390 5.92 -40.02 -10.49
CA PRO A 390 5.92 -40.77 -9.24
C PRO A 390 7.20 -41.57 -8.98
N ASP A 391 7.90 -41.98 -10.05
CA ASP A 391 9.19 -42.68 -9.96
C ASP A 391 10.41 -41.74 -9.82
N GLY A 392 10.19 -40.43 -9.85
CA GLY A 392 11.22 -39.40 -9.72
C GLY A 392 12.18 -39.28 -10.90
N LYS A 393 11.89 -39.88 -12.06
CA LYS A 393 12.81 -39.86 -13.22
C LYS A 393 12.54 -38.72 -14.19
N GLN A 394 11.32 -38.19 -14.23
CA GLN A 394 10.89 -37.18 -15.18
C GLN A 394 10.21 -36.01 -14.48
N LEU A 395 10.26 -34.86 -15.13
CA LEU A 395 9.50 -33.67 -14.77
C LEU A 395 8.53 -33.35 -15.90
N ALA A 396 7.28 -33.05 -15.54
CA ALA A 396 6.35 -32.31 -16.38
C ALA A 396 6.41 -30.83 -15.99
N TYR A 397 6.19 -29.92 -16.93
CA TYR A 397 6.17 -28.48 -16.65
C TYR A 397 5.33 -27.75 -17.70
N VAL A 398 4.80 -26.58 -17.33
CA VAL A 398 4.02 -25.75 -18.25
C VAL A 398 4.93 -24.77 -18.97
N THR A 399 4.58 -24.44 -20.21
CA THR A 399 5.30 -23.45 -21.01
C THR A 399 4.36 -22.38 -21.53
N TRP A 400 4.90 -21.19 -21.80
CA TRP A 400 4.20 -20.16 -22.57
C TRP A 400 5.13 -19.45 -23.56
N GLU A 401 4.68 -19.33 -24.80
CA GLU A 401 5.31 -18.54 -25.87
C GLU A 401 4.21 -17.80 -26.65
N GLU A 402 4.35 -16.48 -26.83
CA GLU A 402 3.29 -15.63 -27.39
C GLU A 402 2.73 -16.13 -28.72
N LYS A 403 3.62 -16.54 -29.65
CA LYS A 403 3.23 -16.96 -31.01
C LYS A 403 2.64 -18.36 -31.08
N THR A 404 3.15 -19.29 -30.28
CA THR A 404 2.78 -20.71 -30.38
C THR A 404 1.77 -21.15 -29.33
N GLY A 405 1.55 -20.35 -28.29
CA GLY A 405 0.70 -20.66 -27.14
C GLY A 405 1.44 -21.50 -26.10
N GLY A 406 0.71 -21.91 -25.07
CA GLY A 406 1.24 -22.78 -24.03
C GLY A 406 1.20 -24.26 -24.38
N ALA A 407 1.96 -25.04 -23.63
CA ALA A 407 2.01 -26.50 -23.72
C ALA A 407 2.41 -27.12 -22.37
N ILE A 408 2.23 -28.43 -22.25
CA ILE A 408 2.89 -29.23 -21.22
C ILE A 408 4.03 -29.99 -21.88
N TYR A 409 5.22 -29.85 -21.33
CA TYR A 409 6.41 -30.61 -21.74
C TYR A 409 6.81 -31.58 -20.64
N LYS A 410 7.59 -32.59 -21.04
CA LYS A 410 8.32 -33.44 -20.11
C LYS A 410 9.78 -33.60 -20.48
N ILE A 411 10.63 -33.79 -19.47
CA ILE A 411 12.08 -34.00 -19.62
C ILE A 411 12.59 -34.95 -18.52
N ASN A 412 13.68 -35.66 -18.78
CA ASN A 412 14.35 -36.45 -17.75
C ASN A 412 14.99 -35.53 -16.71
N ALA A 413 14.82 -35.84 -15.42
CA ALA A 413 15.31 -35.01 -14.32
C ALA A 413 16.84 -34.90 -14.26
N ASN A 414 17.56 -35.83 -14.89
CA ASN A 414 19.02 -35.78 -15.02
C ASN A 414 19.52 -34.89 -16.17
N GLY A 415 18.62 -34.22 -16.90
CA GLY A 415 18.93 -33.35 -18.04
C GLY A 415 19.36 -34.07 -19.32
N LYS A 416 19.33 -35.41 -19.35
CA LYS A 416 19.68 -36.17 -20.56
C LYS A 416 18.47 -36.26 -21.50
N GLY A 417 18.69 -35.94 -22.78
CA GLY A 417 17.67 -35.98 -23.83
C GLY A 417 16.97 -34.63 -24.01
N LYS A 418 16.20 -34.49 -25.10
CA LYS A 418 15.47 -33.26 -25.40
C LYS A 418 14.11 -33.23 -24.69
N PRO A 419 13.60 -32.04 -24.30
CA PRO A 419 12.21 -31.87 -23.92
C PRO A 419 11.27 -32.48 -24.96
N SER A 420 10.21 -33.15 -24.49
CA SER A 420 9.16 -33.70 -25.36
C SER A 420 7.82 -33.07 -25.02
N LYS A 421 7.13 -32.57 -26.04
CA LYS A 421 5.80 -31.97 -25.90
C LYS A 421 4.78 -33.07 -25.62
N VAL A 422 3.98 -32.90 -24.58
CA VAL A 422 2.97 -33.87 -24.14
C VAL A 422 1.60 -33.54 -24.73
N THR A 423 1.25 -32.26 -24.81
CA THR A 423 -0.04 -31.80 -25.34
C THR A 423 0.06 -31.43 -26.83
N VAL A 424 -0.99 -31.74 -27.59
CA VAL A 424 -1.04 -31.44 -29.04
C VAL A 424 -1.64 -30.06 -29.33
N GLU A 425 -2.62 -29.64 -28.53
CA GLU A 425 -3.36 -28.40 -28.74
C GLU A 425 -2.63 -27.15 -28.22
N LYS A 426 -3.00 -25.99 -28.77
CA LYS A 426 -2.56 -24.68 -28.27
C LYS A 426 -3.55 -24.22 -27.21
N ALA A 427 -3.09 -24.09 -25.97
CA ALA A 427 -3.90 -23.62 -24.84
C ALA A 427 -2.99 -22.86 -23.86
N VAL A 428 -3.52 -22.43 -22.72
CA VAL A 428 -2.70 -22.09 -21.56
C VAL A 428 -2.91 -23.16 -20.49
N PHE A 429 -1.86 -23.56 -19.78
CA PHE A 429 -1.90 -24.66 -18.83
C PHE A 429 -1.39 -24.22 -17.46
N GLN A 430 -1.96 -24.79 -16.39
CA GLN A 430 -1.52 -24.58 -15.02
C GLN A 430 -1.63 -25.86 -14.17
N ASP A 431 -0.88 -25.88 -13.07
CA ASP A 431 -0.88 -26.88 -12.02
C ASP A 431 -0.84 -28.33 -12.55
N PRO A 432 0.18 -28.73 -13.35
CA PRO A 432 0.31 -30.09 -13.81
C PRO A 432 0.62 -31.03 -12.64
N VAL A 433 -0.04 -32.19 -12.59
CA VAL A 433 0.20 -33.23 -11.57
C VAL A 433 0.11 -34.61 -12.19
N TRP A 434 1.04 -35.50 -11.87
CA TRP A 434 1.03 -36.88 -12.35
C TRP A 434 0.02 -37.73 -11.57
N SER A 435 -0.65 -38.64 -12.25
CA SER A 435 -1.44 -39.69 -11.58
C SER A 435 -0.51 -40.59 -10.74
N PRO A 436 -1.01 -41.24 -9.67
CA PRO A 436 -0.18 -42.07 -8.80
C PRO A 436 0.56 -43.21 -9.51
N ASP A 437 -0.01 -43.73 -10.59
CA ASP A 437 0.59 -44.78 -11.45
C ASP A 437 1.54 -44.23 -12.52
N GLY A 438 1.64 -42.90 -12.67
CA GLY A 438 2.47 -42.21 -13.66
C GLY A 438 1.95 -42.30 -15.10
N SER A 439 0.75 -42.84 -15.33
CA SER A 439 0.22 -43.05 -16.69
C SER A 439 -0.43 -41.81 -17.30
N LYS A 440 -0.85 -40.84 -16.48
CA LYS A 440 -1.57 -39.62 -16.87
C LYS A 440 -1.01 -38.38 -16.18
N ILE A 441 -1.26 -37.22 -16.77
CA ILE A 441 -0.99 -35.91 -16.16
C ILE A 441 -2.30 -35.11 -16.16
N VAL A 442 -2.76 -34.68 -14.98
CA VAL A 442 -3.92 -33.79 -14.78
C VAL A 442 -3.43 -32.34 -14.69
N PHE A 443 -4.23 -31.39 -15.18
CA PHE A 443 -3.89 -29.97 -15.19
C PHE A 443 -5.14 -29.10 -15.39
N ILE A 444 -4.99 -27.81 -15.13
CA ILE A 444 -5.94 -26.78 -15.54
C ILE A 444 -5.60 -26.30 -16.95
N LYS A 445 -6.61 -26.15 -17.80
CA LYS A 445 -6.50 -25.72 -19.20
C LYS A 445 -7.40 -24.51 -19.46
N GLY A 446 -6.85 -23.46 -20.04
CA GLY A 446 -7.56 -22.26 -20.48
C GLY A 446 -7.38 -21.95 -21.97
N SER A 447 -8.03 -20.89 -22.44
CA SER A 447 -7.91 -20.41 -23.83
C SER A 447 -6.57 -19.72 -24.08
N ALA A 448 -5.79 -20.19 -25.05
CA ALA A 448 -4.55 -19.50 -25.47
C ALA A 448 -4.85 -18.09 -26.02
N GLN A 449 -5.95 -17.91 -26.76
CA GLN A 449 -6.31 -16.60 -27.31
C GLN A 449 -6.62 -15.61 -26.20
N ALA A 450 -7.45 -16.01 -25.23
CA ALA A 450 -7.84 -15.12 -24.13
C ALA A 450 -6.63 -14.74 -23.27
N TYR A 451 -5.72 -15.68 -23.03
CA TYR A 451 -4.50 -15.41 -22.29
C TYR A 451 -3.55 -14.48 -23.06
N ARG A 452 -3.41 -14.65 -24.39
CA ARG A 452 -2.61 -13.75 -25.24
C ARG A 452 -3.17 -12.32 -25.25
N GLU A 453 -4.49 -12.18 -25.30
CA GLU A 453 -5.17 -10.88 -25.30
C GLU A 453 -5.28 -10.25 -23.91
N ALA A 454 -4.98 -11.00 -22.84
CA ALA A 454 -5.09 -10.50 -21.49
C ALA A 454 -3.98 -9.50 -21.15
N GLU A 455 -4.37 -8.46 -20.42
CA GLU A 455 -3.57 -7.24 -20.26
C GLU A 455 -2.91 -7.14 -18.88
N GLY A 456 -3.40 -7.91 -17.90
CA GLY A 456 -2.95 -7.86 -16.52
C GLY A 456 -3.19 -9.16 -15.73
N PRO A 457 -3.41 -9.08 -14.41
CA PRO A 457 -3.32 -10.23 -13.51
C PRO A 457 -4.43 -11.28 -13.72
N GLY A 458 -5.60 -10.86 -14.24
CA GLY A 458 -6.76 -11.73 -14.51
C GLY A 458 -6.66 -12.64 -15.74
N ALA A 459 -5.47 -12.79 -16.35
CA ALA A 459 -5.29 -13.48 -17.63
C ALA A 459 -5.81 -14.92 -17.69
N PHE A 460 -5.93 -15.59 -16.55
CA PHE A 460 -6.42 -16.96 -16.44
C PHE A 460 -7.95 -17.08 -16.28
N ALA A 461 -8.75 -16.01 -16.33
CA ALA A 461 -10.18 -16.06 -15.98
C ALA A 461 -11.13 -16.66 -17.04
N SER A 462 -10.64 -17.14 -18.19
CA SER A 462 -11.50 -17.50 -19.34
C SER A 462 -11.44 -18.98 -19.73
N ARG A 463 -12.63 -19.62 -19.80
CA ARG A 463 -12.86 -20.99 -20.30
C ARG A 463 -11.98 -22.05 -19.62
N LEU A 464 -11.77 -21.94 -18.32
CA LEU A 464 -10.96 -22.88 -17.55
C LEU A 464 -11.64 -24.23 -17.35
N ASN A 465 -10.92 -25.30 -17.67
CA ASN A 465 -11.32 -26.69 -17.46
C ASN A 465 -10.22 -27.48 -16.74
N ILE A 466 -10.61 -28.55 -16.06
CA ILE A 466 -9.71 -29.58 -15.57
C ILE A 466 -9.65 -30.68 -16.63
N ASN A 467 -8.44 -31.01 -17.07
CA ASN A 467 -8.21 -31.99 -18.12
C ASN A 467 -7.09 -32.97 -17.70
N TRP A 468 -7.00 -34.09 -18.41
CA TRP A 468 -5.84 -34.98 -18.33
C TRP A 468 -5.31 -35.39 -19.70
N VAL A 469 -4.03 -35.75 -19.78
CA VAL A 469 -3.35 -36.27 -20.99
C VAL A 469 -2.58 -37.54 -20.65
N PRO A 470 -2.46 -38.54 -21.56
CA PRO A 470 -1.54 -39.65 -21.36
C PRO A 470 -0.12 -39.13 -21.14
N ALA A 471 0.63 -39.70 -20.19
CA ALA A 471 2.02 -39.30 -19.91
C ALA A 471 2.95 -39.49 -21.11
N LYS A 472 2.60 -40.36 -22.06
CA LYS A 472 3.30 -40.53 -23.35
C LYS A 472 3.04 -39.41 -24.36
N GLY A 473 2.07 -38.53 -24.09
CA GLY A 473 1.58 -37.48 -24.97
C GLY A 473 0.34 -37.88 -25.77
N GLY A 474 -0.43 -36.88 -26.22
CA GLY A 474 -1.62 -37.08 -27.04
C GLY A 474 -2.69 -36.01 -26.86
N GLU A 475 -3.93 -36.37 -27.22
CA GLU A 475 -5.12 -35.55 -27.00
C GLU A 475 -5.44 -35.41 -25.50
N THR A 476 -5.96 -34.24 -25.13
CA THR A 476 -6.39 -33.96 -23.76
C THR A 476 -7.84 -34.39 -23.58
N ASN A 477 -8.16 -34.89 -22.39
CA ASN A 477 -9.46 -35.43 -22.03
C ASN A 477 -10.08 -34.54 -20.96
N TYR A 478 -11.30 -34.09 -21.18
CA TYR A 478 -12.03 -33.23 -20.25
C TYR A 478 -12.46 -34.03 -19.00
N ILE A 479 -12.36 -33.41 -17.83
CA ILE A 479 -12.87 -33.92 -16.55
C ILE A 479 -14.04 -33.07 -16.07
N ALA A 480 -13.81 -31.78 -15.84
CA ALA A 480 -14.79 -30.85 -15.29
C ALA A 480 -14.46 -29.39 -15.65
N LYS A 481 -15.42 -28.47 -15.48
CA LYS A 481 -15.14 -27.02 -15.49
C LYS A 481 -14.33 -26.67 -14.25
N ALA A 482 -13.37 -25.75 -14.36
CA ALA A 482 -12.47 -25.41 -13.27
C ALA A 482 -13.13 -24.62 -12.12
N ASN A 483 -14.37 -24.14 -12.28
CA ASN A 483 -15.14 -23.55 -11.17
C ASN A 483 -15.43 -24.57 -10.05
N VAL A 484 -15.27 -25.88 -10.32
CA VAL A 484 -15.32 -26.91 -9.28
C VAL A 484 -14.14 -26.78 -8.31
N GLY A 485 -12.95 -26.39 -8.78
CA GLY A 485 -11.76 -26.19 -7.96
C GLY A 485 -10.46 -26.15 -8.76
N SER A 486 -9.37 -25.79 -8.09
CA SER A 486 -7.99 -25.68 -8.61
C SER A 486 -7.02 -26.55 -7.79
N LYS A 487 -5.71 -26.48 -8.08
CA LYS A 487 -4.65 -27.22 -7.37
C LYS A 487 -4.91 -28.74 -7.32
N PRO A 488 -5.04 -29.42 -8.48
CA PRO A 488 -5.20 -30.87 -8.53
C PRO A 488 -4.04 -31.59 -7.82
N HIS A 489 -4.38 -32.56 -6.97
CA HIS A 489 -3.41 -33.40 -6.27
C HIS A 489 -4.01 -34.77 -5.95
N PHE A 490 -3.15 -35.72 -5.56
CA PHE A 490 -3.53 -37.12 -5.32
C PHE A 490 -3.10 -37.61 -3.94
N VAL A 491 -3.85 -38.60 -3.44
CA VAL A 491 -3.60 -39.30 -2.18
C VAL A 491 -3.30 -40.76 -2.48
N LYS A 492 -2.32 -41.33 -1.79
CA LYS A 492 -1.89 -42.71 -1.99
C LYS A 492 -3.01 -43.67 -1.60
N GLY A 493 -3.39 -44.54 -2.53
CA GLY A 493 -4.43 -45.54 -2.32
C GLY A 493 -5.86 -45.06 -2.56
N ASP A 494 -6.04 -43.82 -3.01
CA ASP A 494 -7.34 -43.28 -3.43
C ASP A 494 -7.32 -42.89 -4.92
N ASP A 495 -8.33 -43.32 -5.67
CA ASP A 495 -8.44 -43.06 -7.11
C ASP A 495 -9.33 -41.85 -7.40
N ARG A 496 -9.00 -40.73 -6.74
CA ARG A 496 -9.75 -39.48 -6.81
C ARG A 496 -8.84 -38.29 -6.98
N ILE A 497 -9.35 -37.26 -7.64
CA ILE A 497 -8.65 -35.99 -7.84
C ILE A 497 -9.10 -35.06 -6.74
N TYR A 498 -8.18 -34.66 -5.86
CA TYR A 498 -8.42 -33.67 -4.84
C TYR A 498 -8.16 -32.26 -5.38
N LEU A 499 -8.97 -31.30 -4.94
CA LEU A 499 -8.95 -29.92 -5.41
C LEU A 499 -9.20 -28.97 -4.24
N TYR A 500 -8.74 -27.73 -4.40
CA TYR A 500 -9.12 -26.60 -3.57
C TYR A 500 -10.23 -25.78 -4.24
N ASN A 501 -11.24 -25.40 -3.47
CA ASN A 501 -12.29 -24.47 -3.87
C ASN A 501 -12.41 -23.36 -2.82
N GLY A 502 -12.50 -22.09 -3.26
CA GLY A 502 -12.55 -20.95 -2.34
C GLY A 502 -13.79 -20.93 -1.42
N SER A 503 -14.90 -21.50 -1.88
CA SER A 503 -16.14 -21.60 -1.10
C SER A 503 -16.22 -22.91 -0.32
N ASP A 504 -15.96 -24.06 -0.95
CA ASP A 504 -16.16 -25.37 -0.33
C ASP A 504 -14.92 -25.92 0.40
N GLY A 505 -13.78 -25.26 0.28
CA GLY A 505 -12.51 -25.69 0.84
C GLY A 505 -11.90 -26.86 0.07
N LEU A 506 -11.38 -27.86 0.79
CA LEU A 506 -10.82 -29.09 0.23
C LEU A 506 -11.94 -30.00 -0.24
N ILE A 507 -11.92 -30.35 -1.52
CA ILE A 507 -12.89 -31.26 -2.14
C ILE A 507 -12.18 -32.38 -2.91
N SER A 508 -12.92 -33.39 -3.36
CA SER A 508 -12.47 -34.32 -4.39
C SER A 508 -13.57 -34.70 -5.38
N ILE A 509 -13.16 -35.09 -6.57
CA ILE A 509 -14.03 -35.54 -7.67
C ILE A 509 -13.50 -36.84 -8.27
N ARG A 510 -14.35 -37.54 -9.03
CA ARG A 510 -13.93 -38.66 -9.89
C ARG A 510 -13.30 -38.16 -11.18
N TRP A 511 -12.64 -39.07 -11.91
CA TRP A 511 -12.02 -38.80 -13.22
C TRP A 511 -12.98 -38.34 -14.32
N ASP A 512 -14.29 -38.52 -14.13
CA ASP A 512 -15.36 -38.05 -15.02
C ASP A 512 -16.00 -36.72 -14.53
N GLY A 513 -15.44 -36.11 -13.47
CA GLY A 513 -15.94 -34.88 -12.88
C GLY A 513 -17.13 -35.03 -11.94
N THR A 514 -17.63 -36.25 -11.73
CA THR A 514 -18.81 -36.49 -10.89
C THR A 514 -18.46 -36.76 -9.43
N ASP A 515 -19.50 -36.95 -8.60
CA ASP A 515 -19.40 -37.37 -7.20
C ASP A 515 -18.50 -36.41 -6.39
N LYS A 516 -18.76 -35.10 -6.48
CA LYS A 516 -18.04 -34.10 -5.68
C LYS A 516 -18.25 -34.36 -4.18
N LYS A 517 -17.15 -34.47 -3.44
CA LYS A 517 -17.13 -34.64 -1.97
C LYS A 517 -16.34 -33.50 -1.32
N SER A 518 -16.88 -32.91 -0.26
CA SER A 518 -16.22 -31.86 0.52
C SER A 518 -15.67 -32.45 1.81
N PHE A 519 -14.45 -32.04 2.18
CA PHE A 519 -13.70 -32.63 3.31
C PHE A 519 -13.40 -31.62 4.42
N LEU A 520 -13.11 -30.37 4.07
CA LEU A 520 -12.60 -29.41 5.03
C LEU A 520 -12.61 -27.97 4.52
N GLN A 521 -13.11 -27.03 5.32
CA GLN A 521 -12.83 -25.60 5.24
C GLN A 521 -11.91 -25.20 6.39
N VAL A 522 -11.02 -24.24 6.14
CA VAL A 522 -10.12 -23.69 7.17
C VAL A 522 -10.22 -22.17 7.19
N LYS A 523 -10.39 -21.60 8.40
CA LYS A 523 -10.41 -20.16 8.67
C LYS A 523 -9.22 -19.77 9.54
N GLY A 524 -8.60 -18.64 9.26
CA GLY A 524 -7.48 -18.10 10.03
C GLY A 524 -7.89 -17.00 10.99
N ILE A 525 -6.92 -16.15 11.32
CA ILE A 525 -7.12 -14.97 12.16
C ILE A 525 -8.15 -14.00 11.57
N THR A 526 -8.83 -13.25 12.44
CA THR A 526 -9.55 -12.04 12.04
C THR A 526 -8.55 -10.90 11.94
N THR A 527 -8.47 -10.26 10.77
CA THR A 527 -7.61 -9.09 10.53
C THR A 527 -8.43 -7.81 10.70
N PHE A 528 -7.81 -6.65 10.46
CA PHE A 528 -8.50 -5.36 10.56
C PHE A 528 -9.43 -5.11 9.36
N GLY A 529 -9.45 -5.98 8.36
CA GLY A 529 -10.33 -5.98 7.19
C GLY A 529 -10.44 -7.36 6.57
N SER A 530 -10.72 -7.47 5.28
CA SER A 530 -10.71 -8.75 4.57
C SER A 530 -10.04 -8.64 3.21
N VAL A 531 -9.51 -9.76 2.69
CA VAL A 531 -8.93 -9.83 1.34
C VAL A 531 -9.97 -9.48 0.28
N GLU A 532 -11.23 -9.84 0.54
CA GLU A 532 -12.37 -9.46 -0.32
C GLU A 532 -12.52 -7.94 -0.41
N ASP A 533 -12.44 -7.24 0.74
CA ASP A 533 -12.47 -5.78 0.77
C ASP A 533 -11.28 -5.17 0.00
N MET A 534 -10.06 -5.73 0.15
CA MET A 534 -8.89 -5.30 -0.61
C MET A 534 -9.08 -5.48 -2.13
N ILE A 535 -9.59 -6.63 -2.59
CA ILE A 535 -9.82 -6.87 -4.02
C ILE A 535 -10.88 -5.91 -4.57
N GLU A 536 -11.93 -5.62 -3.80
CA GLU A 536 -12.95 -4.63 -4.16
C GLU A 536 -12.36 -3.21 -4.26
N GLU A 537 -11.48 -2.81 -3.32
CA GLU A 537 -10.81 -1.49 -3.29
C GLU A 537 -9.75 -1.37 -4.41
N GLU A 538 -8.90 -2.38 -4.61
CA GLU A 538 -7.72 -2.33 -5.49
C GLU A 538 -8.04 -2.65 -6.97
N MET A 539 -8.95 -3.57 -7.28
CA MET A 539 -9.19 -4.00 -8.68
C MET A 539 -10.27 -3.18 -9.40
N ASN A 540 -11.07 -2.40 -8.67
CA ASN A 540 -12.12 -1.57 -9.25
C ASN A 540 -11.58 -0.15 -9.55
N HIS A 541 -10.68 -0.05 -10.52
CA HIS A 541 -10.18 1.25 -11.03
C HIS A 541 -11.25 2.11 -11.75
N ASN A 542 -12.52 1.70 -11.70
CA ASN A 542 -13.64 2.39 -12.34
C ASN A 542 -14.75 2.68 -11.32
N MET A 543 -14.84 3.95 -10.91
CA MET A 543 -16.06 4.77 -10.77
C MET A 543 -17.29 4.21 -10.00
N HIS A 544 -17.67 4.96 -8.96
CA HIS A 544 -18.92 4.86 -8.19
C HIS A 544 -19.11 3.57 -7.37
N LEU A 545 -18.20 3.29 -6.45
CA LEU A 545 -18.50 2.38 -5.36
C LEU A 545 -18.97 3.18 -4.14
N GLU A 546 -20.16 2.85 -3.64
CA GLU A 546 -20.56 3.20 -2.29
C GLU A 546 -19.63 2.45 -1.32
N GLU A 547 -18.59 3.13 -0.87
CA GLU A 547 -17.63 2.56 0.06
C GLU A 547 -18.32 2.26 1.40
N ARG A 548 -18.17 1.00 1.82
CA ARG A 548 -18.76 0.46 3.05
C ARG A 548 -17.68 0.27 4.10
N GLU A 549 -18.12 0.02 5.32
CA GLU A 549 -17.21 -0.34 6.41
C GLU A 549 -16.43 -1.64 6.08
N PRO A 550 -15.09 -1.66 6.25
CA PRO A 550 -14.30 -2.87 6.12
C PRO A 550 -14.79 -3.96 7.07
N GLN A 551 -14.94 -5.17 6.55
CA GLN A 551 -15.56 -6.27 7.29
C GLN A 551 -14.48 -7.05 8.05
N GLN A 552 -14.65 -7.16 9.37
CA GLN A 552 -13.77 -7.97 10.21
C GLN A 552 -14.20 -9.43 10.17
N LYS A 553 -13.91 -10.11 9.06
CA LYS A 553 -14.18 -11.54 8.89
C LYS A 553 -12.93 -12.37 9.20
N PRO A 554 -13.09 -13.61 9.70
CA PRO A 554 -12.00 -14.56 9.75
C PRO A 554 -11.43 -14.80 8.35
N SER A 555 -10.11 -14.75 8.22
CA SER A 555 -9.41 -14.94 6.95
C SER A 555 -9.68 -16.35 6.40
N THR A 556 -9.73 -16.50 5.08
CA THR A 556 -10.00 -17.78 4.42
C THR A 556 -8.71 -18.35 3.82
N ALA A 557 -8.61 -19.68 3.79
CA ALA A 557 -7.49 -20.32 3.10
C ALA A 557 -7.54 -20.03 1.61
N SER A 558 -6.42 -19.60 1.04
CA SER A 558 -6.22 -19.40 -0.41
C SER A 558 -5.71 -20.67 -1.11
N THR A 559 -5.31 -21.68 -0.34
CA THR A 559 -4.92 -23.01 -0.84
C THR A 559 -5.13 -24.05 0.26
N LEU A 560 -5.65 -25.23 -0.13
CA LEU A 560 -5.71 -26.43 0.70
C LEU A 560 -5.19 -27.63 -0.09
N ILE A 561 -4.25 -28.37 0.48
CA ILE A 561 -3.67 -29.57 -0.15
C ILE A 561 -3.66 -30.71 0.89
N LYS A 562 -4.38 -31.79 0.59
CA LYS A 562 -4.39 -33.00 1.41
C LYS A 562 -3.02 -33.69 1.35
N ALA A 563 -2.55 -34.17 2.49
CA ALA A 563 -1.33 -34.95 2.58
C ALA A 563 -1.45 -36.23 1.72
N PRO A 564 -0.39 -36.62 0.98
CA PRO A 564 -0.38 -37.82 0.17
C PRO A 564 -0.67 -39.10 0.98
N VAL A 565 -0.36 -39.10 2.28
CA VAL A 565 -0.63 -40.19 3.21
C VAL A 565 -1.25 -39.61 4.48
N GLY A 566 -2.24 -40.31 5.05
CA GLY A 566 -2.87 -39.95 6.32
C GLY A 566 -4.00 -38.92 6.21
N ASP A 567 -4.28 -38.31 7.35
CA ASP A 567 -5.49 -37.53 7.65
C ASP A 567 -5.24 -36.01 7.71
N LYS A 568 -4.16 -35.51 7.12
CA LYS A 568 -3.76 -34.10 7.26
C LYS A 568 -4.00 -33.32 5.98
N ALA A 569 -4.21 -32.01 6.13
CA ALA A 569 -4.18 -31.04 5.03
C ALA A 569 -3.30 -29.86 5.42
N LEU A 570 -2.53 -29.34 4.46
CA LEU A 570 -1.89 -28.04 4.62
C LEU A 570 -2.85 -26.94 4.15
N ALA A 571 -2.77 -25.77 4.76
CA ALA A 571 -3.55 -24.58 4.45
C ALA A 571 -2.64 -23.36 4.34
N LEU A 572 -2.79 -22.58 3.27
CA LEU A 572 -2.16 -21.26 3.13
C LEU A 572 -3.20 -20.19 3.45
N ILE A 573 -2.95 -19.35 4.45
CA ILE A 573 -3.86 -18.28 4.90
C ILE A 573 -3.03 -17.03 5.21
N ASN A 574 -3.30 -15.91 4.56
CA ASN A 574 -2.57 -14.64 4.74
C ASN A 574 -1.04 -14.78 4.70
N ASN A 575 -0.53 -15.52 3.70
CA ASN A 575 0.88 -15.88 3.55
C ASN A 575 1.44 -16.78 4.65
N GLU A 576 0.66 -17.24 5.63
CA GLU A 576 1.08 -18.20 6.65
C GLU A 576 0.63 -19.63 6.32
N ILE A 577 1.49 -20.60 6.64
CA ILE A 577 1.24 -22.02 6.36
C ILE A 577 0.85 -22.73 7.66
N TYR A 578 -0.25 -23.47 7.58
CA TYR A 578 -0.77 -24.30 8.65
C TYR A 578 -0.90 -25.75 8.18
N VAL A 579 -0.90 -26.67 9.13
CA VAL A 579 -1.34 -28.05 8.92
C VAL A 579 -2.49 -28.32 9.88
N VAL A 580 -3.53 -28.98 9.39
CA VAL A 580 -4.71 -29.34 10.18
C VAL A 580 -5.04 -30.82 9.98
N THR A 581 -5.55 -31.43 11.04
CA THR A 581 -6.08 -32.81 10.98
C THR A 581 -7.52 -32.76 10.46
N ILE A 582 -7.81 -33.55 9.42
CA ILE A 582 -9.12 -33.70 8.80
C ILE A 582 -9.91 -34.71 9.64
N PRO A 583 -11.02 -34.32 10.26
CA PRO A 583 -11.84 -35.24 11.03
C PRO A 583 -12.70 -36.10 10.10
N GLU A 584 -12.83 -37.39 10.43
CA GLU A 584 -13.86 -38.24 9.84
C GLU A 584 -15.20 -37.97 10.53
N LYS A 585 -15.97 -37.03 9.98
CA LYS A 585 -17.35 -36.79 10.41
C LYS A 585 -18.31 -36.96 9.22
N GLY A 586 -19.41 -37.68 9.43
CA GLY A 586 -20.52 -37.69 8.47
C GLY A 586 -21.27 -36.35 8.50
N GLY A 587 -21.98 -36.00 7.42
CA GLY A 587 -22.82 -34.80 7.35
C GLY A 587 -22.12 -33.58 6.76
N GLU A 588 -22.27 -32.41 7.40
CA GLU A 588 -21.75 -31.13 6.90
C GLU A 588 -20.22 -31.08 6.84
N THR A 589 -19.67 -30.27 5.94
CA THR A 589 -18.21 -30.11 5.82
C THR A 589 -17.61 -29.51 7.10
N PRO A 590 -16.55 -30.08 7.70
CA PRO A 590 -15.84 -29.46 8.82
C PRO A 590 -15.32 -28.07 8.47
N ASN A 591 -15.55 -27.10 9.36
CA ASN A 591 -15.00 -25.76 9.26
C ASN A 591 -14.10 -25.52 10.49
N ILE A 592 -12.78 -25.61 10.30
CA ILE A 592 -11.77 -25.56 11.37
C ILE A 592 -11.17 -24.16 11.45
N SER A 593 -11.06 -23.62 12.66
CA SER A 593 -10.34 -22.36 12.89
C SER A 593 -8.90 -22.64 13.31
N VAL A 594 -7.94 -21.99 12.65
CA VAL A 594 -6.51 -21.96 13.01
C VAL A 594 -6.04 -20.59 13.49
N ALA A 595 -6.98 -19.69 13.84
CA ALA A 595 -6.67 -18.39 14.43
C ALA A 595 -5.81 -18.52 15.72
N ASP A 596 -6.06 -19.58 16.49
CA ASP A 596 -5.20 -20.05 17.56
C ASP A 596 -5.11 -21.58 17.48
N VAL A 597 -3.96 -22.08 17.03
CA VAL A 597 -3.75 -23.52 16.81
C VAL A 597 -3.77 -24.33 18.09
N ASN A 598 -3.50 -23.71 19.26
CA ASN A 598 -3.56 -24.41 20.54
C ASN A 598 -5.01 -24.64 21.02
N ASN A 599 -5.94 -23.83 20.52
CA ASN A 599 -7.37 -23.89 20.84
C ASN A 599 -8.22 -24.32 19.65
N SER A 600 -7.60 -24.87 18.59
CA SER A 600 -8.31 -25.37 17.42
C SER A 600 -9.13 -26.63 17.77
N GLN A 601 -10.25 -26.83 17.07
CA GLN A 601 -11.16 -27.96 17.31
C GLN A 601 -10.49 -29.32 17.06
N PHE A 602 -9.47 -29.35 16.21
CA PHE A 602 -8.69 -30.54 15.88
C PHE A 602 -7.19 -30.21 15.88
N PRO A 603 -6.31 -31.20 16.07
CA PRO A 603 -4.87 -30.97 16.10
C PRO A 603 -4.40 -30.21 14.86
N SER A 604 -3.82 -29.05 15.13
CA SER A 604 -3.40 -28.07 14.11
C SER A 604 -2.04 -27.49 14.48
N TRP A 605 -1.28 -27.09 13.47
CA TRP A 605 0.06 -26.53 13.60
C TRP A 605 0.17 -25.27 12.73
N LYS A 606 0.81 -24.23 13.26
CA LYS A 606 1.29 -23.09 12.48
C LYS A 606 2.77 -23.33 12.19
N LEU A 607 3.14 -23.38 10.91
CA LEU A 607 4.50 -23.78 10.50
C LEU A 607 5.42 -22.58 10.25
N THR A 608 4.85 -21.42 9.94
CA THR A 608 5.60 -20.22 9.53
C THR A 608 5.41 -19.07 10.50
N GLU A 609 6.48 -18.30 10.72
CA GLU A 609 6.45 -17.01 11.42
C GLU A 609 6.63 -15.80 10.48
N ILE A 610 7.33 -16.01 9.36
CA ILE A 610 7.68 -14.97 8.37
C ILE A 610 6.86 -15.10 7.06
N GLY A 611 5.96 -16.09 7.02
CA GLY A 611 5.18 -16.47 5.85
C GLY A 611 5.88 -17.49 4.92
N GLY A 612 5.19 -17.87 3.83
CA GLY A 612 5.68 -18.87 2.87
C GLY A 612 4.82 -18.99 1.61
N GLN A 613 5.49 -19.28 0.50
CA GLN A 613 4.92 -19.40 -0.85
C GLN A 613 5.15 -20.80 -1.41
N PHE A 614 4.28 -21.21 -2.34
CA PHE A 614 4.35 -22.51 -3.04
C PHE A 614 4.45 -23.73 -2.08
N PRO A 615 3.54 -23.87 -1.08
CA PRO A 615 3.62 -24.97 -0.13
C PRO A 615 3.36 -26.33 -0.79
N SER A 616 4.11 -27.36 -0.40
CA SER A 616 3.96 -28.73 -0.90
C SER A 616 4.29 -29.79 0.17
N TRP A 617 3.87 -31.03 -0.06
CA TRP A 617 4.12 -32.17 0.82
C TRP A 617 5.29 -33.02 0.33
N SER A 618 6.02 -33.65 1.25
CA SER A 618 6.80 -34.85 0.95
C SER A 618 5.88 -36.02 0.56
N ALA A 619 6.41 -36.96 -0.23
CA ALA A 619 5.65 -38.10 -0.71
C ALA A 619 5.09 -39.02 0.39
N ASP A 620 5.71 -39.01 1.58
CA ASP A 620 5.24 -39.74 2.77
C ASP A 620 4.26 -38.94 3.64
N GLY A 621 3.96 -37.68 3.31
CA GLY A 621 3.05 -36.81 4.04
C GLY A 621 3.58 -36.31 5.39
N LYS A 622 4.88 -36.44 5.68
CA LYS A 622 5.48 -36.08 6.98
C LYS A 622 6.12 -34.70 7.03
N THR A 623 6.59 -34.20 5.89
CA THR A 623 7.30 -32.93 5.78
C THR A 623 6.54 -31.97 4.88
N VAL A 624 6.41 -30.72 5.31
CA VAL A 624 5.90 -29.63 4.48
C VAL A 624 7.07 -28.79 3.99
N TYR A 625 7.06 -28.47 2.71
CA TYR A 625 8.04 -27.61 2.06
C TYR A 625 7.38 -26.31 1.60
N TRP A 626 8.14 -25.22 1.56
CA TRP A 626 7.73 -23.95 0.95
C TRP A 626 8.96 -23.12 0.57
N SER A 627 8.74 -22.01 -0.11
CA SER A 627 9.79 -21.05 -0.46
C SER A 627 9.36 -19.62 -0.16
N ILE A 628 10.33 -18.73 0.02
CA ILE A 628 10.11 -17.29 0.15
C ILE A 628 11.35 -16.58 -0.40
N GLY A 629 11.15 -15.75 -1.43
CA GLY A 629 12.28 -15.27 -2.25
C GLY A 629 13.11 -16.45 -2.78
N ASN A 630 14.40 -16.48 -2.46
CA ASN A 630 15.31 -17.57 -2.81
C ASN A 630 15.57 -18.57 -1.67
N GLY A 631 14.86 -18.45 -0.54
CA GLY A 631 14.91 -19.40 0.56
C GLY A 631 13.93 -20.57 0.33
N PHE A 632 14.38 -21.78 0.62
CA PHE A 632 13.57 -22.99 0.61
C PHE A 632 13.58 -23.63 2.01
N PHE A 633 12.39 -24.01 2.49
CA PHE A 633 12.19 -24.45 3.86
C PHE A 633 11.60 -25.84 3.90
N SER A 634 11.98 -26.61 4.92
CA SER A 634 11.39 -27.91 5.23
C SER A 634 11.04 -28.01 6.72
N TYR A 635 9.81 -28.45 7.01
CA TYR A 635 9.31 -28.65 8.37
C TYR A 635 8.78 -30.08 8.53
N ASN A 636 9.42 -30.88 9.37
CA ASN A 636 8.99 -32.26 9.63
C ASN A 636 8.03 -32.31 10.83
N LEU A 637 6.83 -32.83 10.62
CA LEU A 637 5.78 -32.87 11.64
C LEU A 637 6.07 -33.85 12.78
N ASP A 638 6.71 -34.99 12.48
CA ASP A 638 7.05 -36.01 13.48
C ASP A 638 8.15 -35.48 14.40
N GLU A 639 9.19 -34.85 13.84
CA GLU A 639 10.26 -34.21 14.61
C GLU A 639 9.72 -33.04 15.45
N ALA A 640 8.84 -32.22 14.88
CA ALA A 640 8.20 -31.12 15.61
C ALA A 640 7.36 -31.62 16.78
N LYS A 641 6.62 -32.71 16.58
CA LYS A 641 5.83 -33.36 17.64
C LYS A 641 6.75 -33.91 18.74
N ALA A 642 7.80 -34.64 18.38
CA ALA A 642 8.76 -35.18 19.34
C ALA A 642 9.45 -34.05 20.14
N LYS A 643 9.81 -32.94 19.48
CA LYS A 643 10.39 -31.77 20.13
C LYS A 643 9.42 -31.11 21.11
N LYS A 644 8.14 -31.00 20.73
CA LYS A 644 7.09 -30.48 21.61
C LYS A 644 6.93 -31.34 22.85
N GLU A 645 6.87 -32.67 22.70
CA GLU A 645 6.79 -33.61 23.82
C GLU A 645 8.03 -33.55 24.72
N GLU A 646 9.24 -33.44 24.15
CA GLU A 646 10.49 -33.23 24.90
C GLU A 646 10.42 -31.96 25.77
N LEU A 647 9.92 -30.85 25.20
CA LEU A 647 9.81 -29.56 25.90
C LEU A 647 8.77 -29.58 27.01
N GLU A 648 7.61 -30.22 26.79
CA GLU A 648 6.58 -30.35 27.83
C GLU A 648 7.08 -31.22 28.99
N LEU A 649 7.77 -32.34 28.71
CA LEU A 649 8.40 -33.16 29.75
C LEU A 649 9.47 -32.40 30.54
N LYS A 650 10.26 -31.54 29.89
CA LYS A 650 11.23 -30.66 30.57
C LYS A 650 10.53 -29.67 31.49
N LYS A 651 9.46 -29.00 31.02
CA LYS A 651 8.68 -28.05 31.83
C LYS A 651 8.03 -28.75 33.03
N GLU A 652 7.47 -29.94 32.84
CA GLU A 652 6.89 -30.74 33.93
C GLU A 652 7.97 -31.14 34.95
N ALA A 653 9.15 -31.55 34.50
CA ALA A 653 10.27 -31.90 35.37
C ALA A 653 10.83 -30.67 36.13
N GLU A 654 10.91 -29.50 35.49
CA GLU A 654 11.30 -28.24 36.14
C GLU A 654 10.25 -27.80 37.17
N LYS A 655 8.96 -27.91 36.84
CA LYS A 655 7.87 -27.64 37.77
C LYS A 655 7.89 -28.59 38.96
N ALA A 656 8.10 -29.89 38.73
CA ALA A 656 8.25 -30.88 39.80
C ALA A 656 9.48 -30.61 40.68
N LYS A 657 10.62 -30.18 40.11
CA LYS A 657 11.80 -29.75 40.88
C LYS A 657 11.53 -28.50 41.70
N ALA A 658 10.81 -27.53 41.16
CA ALA A 658 10.40 -26.32 41.88
C ALA A 658 9.41 -26.63 43.02
N GLU A 659 8.53 -27.62 42.85
CA GLU A 659 7.59 -28.07 43.88
C GLU A 659 8.24 -28.94 44.97
N ALA A 660 9.32 -29.66 44.65
CA ALA A 660 10.08 -30.51 45.57
C ALA A 660 11.07 -29.72 46.48
N ASN A 661 11.59 -28.58 46.02
CA ASN A 661 12.51 -27.72 46.79
C ASN A 661 11.78 -26.56 47.50
N LYS A 662 10.76 -26.86 48.31
CA LYS A 662 10.02 -25.83 49.08
C LYS A 662 10.77 -25.25 50.28
N ASP A 663 11.90 -25.84 50.72
CA ASP A 663 12.62 -25.42 51.93
C ASP A 663 13.93 -24.61 51.72
N GLU A 664 14.32 -24.27 50.49
CA GLU A 664 15.38 -23.28 50.22
C GLU A 664 14.93 -22.14 49.29
N ALA A 665 13.66 -21.77 49.36
CA ALA A 665 13.10 -20.64 48.61
C ALA A 665 13.45 -19.26 49.22
N LYS A 666 14.74 -19.00 49.49
CA LYS A 666 15.28 -17.63 49.71
C LYS A 666 16.78 -17.57 49.38
N LYS A 667 17.19 -17.87 48.13
CA LYS A 667 18.48 -17.37 47.60
C LYS A 667 18.76 -17.43 46.09
N ASP A 668 17.79 -17.70 45.22
CA ASP A 668 18.03 -17.71 43.77
C ASP A 668 16.95 -16.97 42.94
N GLU A 669 16.59 -15.76 43.35
CA GLU A 669 15.89 -14.81 42.46
C GLU A 669 16.82 -14.13 41.44
N ALA A 670 18.14 -14.33 41.53
CA ALA A 670 19.14 -13.70 40.66
C ALA A 670 19.64 -14.58 39.50
N LYS A 671 19.05 -15.76 39.25
CA LYS A 671 19.39 -16.65 38.12
C LYS A 671 18.23 -16.92 37.15
N LYS A 672 17.22 -16.05 37.13
CA LYS A 672 16.12 -16.10 36.14
C LYS A 672 16.39 -15.33 34.84
N GLU A 673 17.57 -14.74 34.66
CA GLU A 673 17.88 -13.88 33.51
C GLU A 673 18.66 -14.52 32.35
N GLU A 674 18.98 -15.83 32.37
CA GLU A 674 19.60 -16.51 31.21
C GLU A 674 18.99 -17.88 30.88
N ALA A 675 17.71 -18.11 31.18
CA ALA A 675 16.99 -19.17 30.48
C ALA A 675 16.68 -18.68 29.06
N LYS A 676 17.54 -19.02 28.09
CA LYS A 676 17.20 -18.93 26.65
C LYS A 676 15.79 -19.47 26.49
N LYS A 677 14.84 -18.64 26.03
CA LYS A 677 13.54 -19.11 25.54
C LYS A 677 13.84 -20.25 24.57
N ASP A 678 13.51 -21.50 24.90
CA ASP A 678 13.68 -22.62 23.98
C ASP A 678 12.55 -22.50 22.94
N GLU A 679 12.89 -22.02 21.74
CA GLU A 679 11.97 -21.44 20.74
C GLU A 679 11.13 -22.49 19.96
N GLY A 680 10.94 -23.70 20.49
CA GLY A 680 10.21 -24.77 19.81
C GLY A 680 10.96 -25.36 18.61
N TYR A 681 10.27 -26.17 17.81
CA TYR A 681 10.82 -26.73 16.57
C TYR A 681 10.77 -25.68 15.45
N LYS A 682 11.92 -25.45 14.79
CA LYS A 682 12.05 -24.52 13.66
C LYS A 682 12.24 -25.26 12.34
N PRO A 683 11.71 -24.73 11.22
CA PRO A 683 11.99 -25.30 9.91
C PRO A 683 13.49 -25.22 9.58
N THR A 684 13.97 -26.19 8.81
CA THR A 684 15.30 -26.13 8.20
C THR A 684 15.23 -25.21 6.98
N GLU A 685 16.13 -24.23 6.90
CA GLU A 685 16.27 -23.32 5.77
C GLU A 685 17.45 -23.70 4.87
N THR A 686 17.24 -23.65 3.56
CA THR A 686 18.26 -23.77 2.51
C THR A 686 18.16 -22.56 1.58
N LYS A 687 19.21 -21.74 1.48
CA LYS A 687 19.29 -20.65 0.50
C LYS A 687 19.70 -21.19 -0.87
N ILE A 688 18.89 -20.93 -1.89
CA ILE A 688 19.15 -21.37 -3.27
C ILE A 688 19.65 -20.17 -4.07
N ALA A 689 20.97 -20.04 -4.17
CA ALA A 689 21.58 -18.94 -4.91
C ALA A 689 21.77 -19.31 -6.39
N ILE A 690 21.16 -18.53 -7.28
CA ILE A 690 21.32 -18.62 -8.73
C ILE A 690 22.01 -17.35 -9.19
N GLN A 691 23.19 -17.51 -9.81
CA GLN A 691 23.96 -16.40 -10.35
C GLN A 691 23.67 -16.25 -11.85
N VAL A 692 23.32 -15.04 -12.27
CA VAL A 692 23.15 -14.68 -13.68
C VAL A 692 23.94 -13.42 -14.01
N GLU A 693 24.31 -13.24 -15.28
CA GLU A 693 24.96 -12.01 -15.71
C GLU A 693 23.95 -10.85 -15.68
N ARG A 694 24.37 -9.73 -15.09
CA ARG A 694 23.63 -8.46 -15.13
C ARG A 694 23.78 -7.84 -16.51
N ASP A 695 22.74 -7.16 -16.99
CA ASP A 695 22.79 -6.46 -18.29
C ASP A 695 23.59 -5.17 -18.20
N ILE A 696 24.92 -5.25 -18.29
CA ILE A 696 25.82 -4.08 -18.37
C ILE A 696 26.30 -3.95 -19.82
N PRO A 697 25.78 -3.00 -20.62
CA PRO A 697 26.22 -2.82 -22.00
C PRO A 697 27.71 -2.45 -22.04
N GLN A 698 28.39 -2.90 -23.10
CA GLN A 698 29.79 -2.58 -23.33
C GLN A 698 29.90 -1.57 -24.48
N GLY A 699 30.60 -0.47 -24.26
CA GLY A 699 30.87 0.53 -25.29
C GLY A 699 30.95 1.96 -24.77
N THR A 700 31.28 2.88 -25.67
CA THR A 700 31.35 4.33 -25.38
C THR A 700 30.38 5.06 -26.29
N ILE A 701 29.59 5.98 -25.74
CA ILE A 701 28.62 6.81 -26.46
C ILE A 701 28.90 8.27 -26.12
N LEU A 702 28.89 9.15 -27.14
CA LEU A 702 28.87 10.60 -26.96
C LEU A 702 27.51 11.12 -27.43
N LEU A 703 26.72 11.67 -26.52
CA LEU A 703 25.59 12.53 -26.89
C LEU A 703 26.14 13.94 -27.10
N GLN A 704 26.09 14.46 -28.32
CA GLN A 704 26.76 15.72 -28.70
C GLN A 704 25.78 16.86 -28.99
N GLY A 705 26.01 18.03 -28.37
CA GLY A 705 25.40 19.31 -28.75
C GLY A 705 23.99 19.59 -28.21
N GLY A 706 23.53 18.88 -27.19
CA GLY A 706 22.19 19.04 -26.62
C GLY A 706 22.12 20.07 -25.49
N ARG A 707 20.91 20.55 -25.16
CA ARG A 707 20.66 21.27 -23.90
C ARG A 707 20.57 20.26 -22.76
N ILE A 708 21.37 20.41 -21.72
CA ILE A 708 21.42 19.45 -20.59
C ILE A 708 20.88 20.13 -19.35
N ILE A 709 19.76 19.64 -18.83
CA ILE A 709 19.22 20.03 -17.51
C ILE A 709 19.74 19.00 -16.51
N THR A 710 20.76 19.36 -15.73
CA THR A 710 21.56 18.34 -15.02
C THR A 710 20.91 17.85 -13.74
N MET A 711 20.03 18.64 -13.13
CA MET A 711 19.53 18.46 -11.75
C MET A 711 20.62 18.52 -10.67
N ASN A 712 21.83 18.98 -11.01
CA ASN A 712 22.82 19.42 -10.03
C ASN A 712 22.54 20.89 -9.68
N GLY A 713 21.69 21.09 -8.67
CA GLY A 713 21.09 22.39 -8.41
C GLY A 713 20.22 22.85 -9.59
N ASP A 714 20.41 24.09 -10.03
CA ASP A 714 19.66 24.70 -11.13
C ASP A 714 20.44 24.73 -12.46
N GLN A 715 21.53 23.96 -12.57
CA GLN A 715 22.44 24.02 -13.71
C GLN A 715 21.78 23.54 -15.01
N VAL A 716 21.88 24.38 -16.04
CA VAL A 716 21.54 24.08 -17.44
C VAL A 716 22.75 24.36 -18.33
N ILE A 717 23.15 23.39 -19.14
CA ILE A 717 24.20 23.54 -20.16
C ILE A 717 23.50 23.64 -21.52
N GLU A 718 23.41 24.83 -22.09
CA GLU A 718 22.63 25.07 -23.33
C GLU A 718 23.18 24.33 -24.57
N ASN A 719 24.50 24.11 -24.63
CA ASN A 719 25.17 23.36 -25.69
C ASN A 719 26.24 22.47 -25.07
N GLY A 720 25.84 21.27 -24.67
CA GLY A 720 26.66 20.34 -23.91
C GLY A 720 26.78 18.96 -24.55
N ASP A 721 27.83 18.27 -24.13
CA ASP A 721 28.10 16.87 -24.45
C ASP A 721 27.99 16.00 -23.19
N ILE A 722 27.53 14.76 -23.36
CA ILE A 722 27.54 13.72 -22.33
C ILE A 722 28.32 12.52 -22.88
N LEU A 723 29.44 12.20 -22.25
CA LEU A 723 30.23 11.01 -22.53
C LEU A 723 29.80 9.89 -21.58
N ILE A 724 29.41 8.76 -22.15
CA ILE A 724 28.96 7.57 -21.43
C ILE A 724 29.92 6.42 -21.73
N GLU A 725 30.30 5.70 -20.69
CA GLU A 725 31.14 4.51 -20.75
C GLU A 725 30.36 3.36 -20.08
N ASN A 726 30.06 2.33 -20.86
CA ASN A 726 29.21 1.21 -20.47
C ASN A 726 27.84 1.70 -19.99
N ASN A 727 27.52 1.53 -18.71
CA ASN A 727 26.26 1.94 -18.09
C ASN A 727 26.32 3.27 -17.33
N ARG A 728 27.46 3.96 -17.27
CA ARG A 728 27.65 5.16 -16.44
C ARG A 728 28.08 6.39 -17.23
N ILE A 729 27.67 7.55 -16.71
CA ILE A 729 28.11 8.86 -17.19
C ILE A 729 29.58 9.04 -16.82
N LYS A 730 30.44 9.12 -17.83
CA LYS A 730 31.89 9.31 -17.65
C LYS A 730 32.25 10.77 -17.47
N ALA A 731 31.60 11.66 -18.24
CA ALA A 731 31.81 13.09 -18.17
C ALA A 731 30.63 13.86 -18.79
N VAL A 732 30.40 15.07 -18.31
CA VAL A 732 29.41 16.03 -18.84
C VAL A 732 30.04 17.42 -18.87
N GLY A 733 29.79 18.20 -19.92
CA GLY A 733 30.36 19.55 -20.05
C GLY A 733 29.95 20.25 -21.34
N PRO A 734 30.41 21.49 -21.57
CA PRO A 734 30.15 22.19 -22.83
C PRO A 734 30.67 21.41 -24.05
N THR A 735 30.01 21.56 -25.19
CA THR A 735 30.37 20.80 -26.40
C THR A 735 31.83 21.02 -26.80
N GLY A 736 32.52 19.91 -27.07
CA GLY A 736 33.93 19.91 -27.50
C GLY A 736 34.96 20.05 -26.37
N THR A 737 34.55 20.15 -25.10
CA THR A 737 35.49 20.22 -23.97
C THR A 737 35.86 18.84 -23.40
N LEU A 738 35.12 17.79 -23.76
CA LEU A 738 35.35 16.44 -23.24
C LEU A 738 36.46 15.71 -24.01
N THR A 739 37.23 14.87 -23.31
CA THR A 739 38.17 13.95 -23.96
C THR A 739 37.40 12.73 -24.45
N VAL A 740 37.09 12.69 -25.75
CA VAL A 740 36.28 11.62 -26.35
C VAL A 740 37.17 10.62 -27.09
N PRO A 741 37.09 9.31 -26.78
CA PRO A 741 37.77 8.27 -27.55
C PRO A 741 37.28 8.24 -29.01
N LYS A 742 38.20 8.04 -29.97
CA LYS A 742 37.84 7.93 -31.41
C LYS A 742 36.84 6.81 -31.72
N SER A 743 36.76 5.79 -30.86
CA SER A 743 35.85 4.65 -30.99
C SER A 743 34.44 4.92 -30.42
N ALA A 744 34.17 6.10 -29.86
CA ALA A 744 32.86 6.42 -29.30
C ALA A 744 31.79 6.49 -30.40
N ASN A 745 30.61 5.94 -30.10
CA ASN A 745 29.42 6.15 -30.94
C ASN A 745 28.91 7.57 -30.72
N VAL A 746 29.08 8.44 -31.70
CA VAL A 746 28.60 9.82 -31.63
C VAL A 746 27.14 9.88 -32.06
N VAL A 747 26.30 10.45 -31.22
CA VAL A 747 24.88 10.70 -31.47
C VAL A 747 24.65 12.20 -31.41
N ASP A 748 24.28 12.79 -32.55
CA ASP A 748 23.91 14.21 -32.64
C ASP A 748 22.54 14.44 -31.98
N VAL A 749 22.54 15.26 -30.94
CA VAL A 749 21.34 15.67 -30.19
C VAL A 749 21.17 17.19 -30.22
N LYS A 750 21.75 17.87 -31.22
CA LYS A 750 21.59 19.30 -31.41
C LYS A 750 20.12 19.70 -31.55
N GLY A 751 19.76 20.77 -30.84
CA GLY A 751 18.38 21.28 -30.79
C GLY A 751 17.44 20.48 -29.88
N LYS A 752 17.92 19.40 -29.25
CA LYS A 752 17.17 18.60 -28.28
C LYS A 752 17.48 19.02 -26.85
N THR A 753 16.61 18.64 -25.92
CA THR A 753 16.83 18.82 -24.48
C THR A 753 16.95 17.46 -23.78
N ILE A 754 17.90 17.36 -22.85
CA ILE A 754 18.24 16.14 -22.11
C ILE A 754 17.98 16.39 -20.63
N THR A 755 17.24 15.47 -19.99
CA THR A 755 17.06 15.38 -18.54
C THR A 755 17.55 14.02 -18.04
N PRO A 756 17.75 13.84 -16.73
CA PRO A 756 17.80 12.50 -16.16
C PRO A 756 16.55 11.69 -16.53
N GLY A 757 16.69 10.37 -16.48
CA GLY A 757 15.59 9.43 -16.58
C GLY A 757 14.50 9.73 -15.56
N PHE A 758 13.23 9.69 -15.98
CA PHE A 758 12.12 9.94 -15.07
C PHE A 758 11.95 8.78 -14.07
N ILE A 759 11.61 9.14 -12.84
CA ILE A 759 11.40 8.21 -11.74
C ILE A 759 9.93 8.30 -11.33
N ASP A 760 9.24 7.17 -11.43
CA ASP A 760 7.90 7.02 -10.90
C ASP A 760 7.97 6.43 -9.49
N THR A 761 7.72 7.27 -8.49
CA THR A 761 7.80 6.86 -7.09
C THR A 761 6.60 6.04 -6.66
N HIS A 762 5.50 6.04 -7.42
CA HIS A 762 4.30 5.26 -7.14
C HIS A 762 3.66 4.83 -8.44
N ALA A 763 4.08 3.66 -8.94
CA ALA A 763 3.44 2.99 -10.07
C ALA A 763 2.64 1.79 -9.58
N HIS A 764 1.72 1.27 -10.41
CA HIS A 764 1.28 -0.12 -10.31
C HIS A 764 1.55 -0.82 -11.64
N MET A 765 2.50 -1.74 -11.63
CA MET A 765 2.89 -2.55 -12.78
C MET A 765 2.40 -3.97 -12.52
N TRP A 766 1.12 -4.24 -12.78
CA TRP A 766 0.47 -5.53 -12.55
C TRP A 766 0.40 -6.36 -13.84
N PRO A 767 1.47 -7.08 -14.21
CA PRO A 767 1.46 -7.99 -15.35
C PRO A 767 0.66 -9.26 -15.06
N ARG A 768 0.71 -10.21 -15.98
CA ARG A 768 0.13 -11.54 -15.79
C ARG A 768 0.80 -12.25 -14.60
N TRP A 769 -0.02 -12.79 -13.70
CA TRP A 769 0.42 -13.55 -12.53
C TRP A 769 0.43 -15.07 -12.79
N GLY A 770 1.26 -15.79 -12.04
CA GLY A 770 1.40 -17.24 -12.13
C GLY A 770 2.35 -17.66 -13.23
N VAL A 771 1.81 -17.90 -14.43
CA VAL A 771 2.62 -18.14 -15.64
C VAL A 771 2.94 -16.78 -16.24
N HIS A 772 4.23 -16.52 -16.46
CA HIS A 772 4.75 -15.23 -16.91
C HIS A 772 4.91 -15.17 -18.42
N THR A 773 5.36 -14.01 -18.90
CA THR A 773 5.68 -13.75 -20.31
C THR A 773 7.03 -13.05 -20.40
N ASN A 774 7.82 -13.36 -21.43
CA ASN A 774 9.18 -12.81 -21.58
C ASN A 774 9.22 -11.28 -21.88
N GLN A 775 8.14 -10.71 -22.41
CA GLN A 775 8.03 -9.27 -22.64
C GLN A 775 6.62 -8.81 -22.30
N VAL A 776 6.53 -7.72 -21.54
CA VAL A 776 5.28 -7.18 -21.01
C VAL A 776 5.12 -5.74 -21.48
N TRP A 777 3.89 -5.39 -21.90
CA TRP A 777 3.56 -4.09 -22.49
C TRP A 777 3.68 -2.93 -21.51
N ILE A 778 3.30 -3.13 -20.24
CA ILE A 778 3.32 -2.10 -19.17
C ILE A 778 4.74 -1.54 -18.99
N TYR A 779 5.76 -2.41 -18.96
CA TYR A 779 7.16 -1.99 -18.84
C TYR A 779 7.67 -1.31 -20.11
N ALA A 780 7.27 -1.79 -21.29
CA ALA A 780 7.64 -1.15 -22.55
C ALA A 780 7.04 0.26 -22.68
N ALA A 781 5.74 0.42 -22.36
CA ALA A 781 5.04 1.69 -22.42
C ALA A 781 5.71 2.75 -21.51
N ASN A 782 5.97 2.42 -20.24
CA ASN A 782 6.59 3.36 -19.32
C ASN A 782 8.00 3.78 -19.76
N LEU A 783 8.83 2.84 -20.23
CA LEU A 783 10.16 3.18 -20.75
C LEU A 783 10.08 4.06 -22.00
N ALA A 784 9.17 3.76 -22.93
CA ALA A 784 8.95 4.56 -24.13
C ALA A 784 8.54 6.02 -23.81
N TYR A 785 7.83 6.23 -22.71
CA TYR A 785 7.46 7.55 -22.18
C TYR A 785 8.49 8.11 -21.17
N GLY A 786 9.72 7.59 -21.16
CA GLY A 786 10.86 8.19 -20.46
C GLY A 786 11.02 7.81 -18.99
N VAL A 787 10.12 6.99 -18.44
CA VAL A 787 10.26 6.44 -17.09
C VAL A 787 11.34 5.36 -17.14
N THR A 788 12.49 5.59 -16.50
CA THR A 788 13.62 4.66 -16.48
C THR A 788 13.67 3.85 -15.18
N THR A 789 12.98 4.31 -14.14
CA THR A 789 12.89 3.66 -12.83
C THR A 789 11.47 3.78 -12.29
N THR A 790 10.90 2.69 -11.81
CA THR A 790 9.58 2.64 -11.17
C THR A 790 9.69 2.05 -9.76
N ARG A 791 8.91 2.56 -8.81
CA ARG A 791 8.63 1.88 -7.55
C ARG A 791 7.16 1.51 -7.48
N ASP A 792 6.87 0.21 -7.42
CA ASP A 792 5.53 -0.32 -7.18
C ASP A 792 5.30 -0.57 -5.67
N PRO A 793 4.48 0.24 -4.98
CA PRO A 793 4.27 0.13 -3.55
C PRO A 793 3.29 -0.95 -3.14
N GLN A 794 2.63 -1.64 -4.06
CA GLN A 794 1.69 -2.70 -3.72
C GLN A 794 1.36 -3.53 -4.95
N THR A 795 1.86 -4.77 -4.95
CA THR A 795 1.68 -5.70 -6.07
C THR A 795 0.70 -6.82 -5.79
N GLY A 796 0.29 -7.02 -4.52
CA GLY A 796 -0.53 -8.16 -4.09
C GLY A 796 0.16 -9.54 -4.21
N THR A 797 1.29 -9.64 -4.91
CA THR A 797 2.03 -10.88 -5.18
C THR A 797 3.54 -10.63 -5.26
N THR A 798 4.34 -11.69 -5.19
CA THR A 798 5.81 -11.60 -5.38
C THR A 798 6.25 -11.82 -6.83
N ASP A 799 5.32 -12.01 -7.77
CA ASP A 799 5.63 -12.19 -9.20
C ASP A 799 6.50 -11.05 -9.77
N VAL A 800 6.32 -9.83 -9.25
CA VAL A 800 7.13 -8.64 -9.60
C VAL A 800 8.64 -8.86 -9.42
N LEU A 801 9.05 -9.70 -8.46
CA LEU A 801 10.47 -9.97 -8.20
C LEU A 801 11.13 -10.68 -9.39
N THR A 802 10.42 -11.64 -9.99
CA THR A 802 10.91 -12.34 -11.18
C THR A 802 10.96 -11.41 -12.40
N TYR A 803 9.95 -10.55 -12.58
CA TYR A 803 9.97 -9.53 -13.64
C TYR A 803 11.11 -8.53 -13.46
N ALA A 804 11.37 -8.07 -12.23
CA ALA A 804 12.50 -7.19 -11.91
C ALA A 804 13.85 -7.84 -12.26
N ASP A 805 14.05 -9.11 -11.85
CA ASP A 805 15.25 -9.86 -12.20
C ASP A 805 15.41 -10.03 -13.72
N MET A 806 14.31 -10.20 -14.47
CA MET A 806 14.36 -10.28 -15.93
C MET A 806 14.80 -8.95 -16.58
N VAL A 807 14.37 -7.81 -16.04
CA VAL A 807 14.80 -6.48 -16.52
C VAL A 807 16.27 -6.22 -16.18
N ASP A 808 16.71 -6.59 -14.97
CA ASP A 808 18.10 -6.42 -14.54
C ASP A 808 19.07 -7.34 -15.30
N ALA A 809 18.62 -8.53 -15.70
CA ALA A 809 19.36 -9.47 -16.55
C ALA A 809 19.22 -9.19 -18.07
N GLY A 810 18.53 -8.11 -18.47
CA GLY A 810 18.36 -7.71 -19.88
C GLY A 810 17.54 -8.68 -20.72
N LYS A 811 16.71 -9.50 -20.07
CA LYS A 811 15.78 -10.45 -20.71
C LYS A 811 14.46 -9.83 -21.10
N MET A 812 14.11 -8.69 -20.48
CA MET A 812 12.91 -7.92 -20.76
C MET A 812 13.25 -6.43 -20.88
N ILE A 813 12.66 -5.75 -21.87
CA ILE A 813 12.79 -4.30 -22.02
C ILE A 813 11.81 -3.60 -21.07
N GLY A 814 12.31 -2.67 -20.25
CA GLY A 814 11.52 -1.95 -19.27
C GLY A 814 12.33 -0.98 -18.40
N PRO A 815 11.65 -0.15 -17.58
CA PRO A 815 12.30 0.57 -16.49
C PRO A 815 12.88 -0.41 -15.48
N ARG A 816 13.87 0.04 -14.72
CA ARG A 816 14.31 -0.68 -13.52
C ARG A 816 13.18 -0.72 -12.50
N VAL A 817 12.94 -1.91 -11.99
CA VAL A 817 11.76 -2.20 -11.16
C VAL A 817 12.18 -2.30 -9.72
N TYR A 818 11.80 -1.31 -8.92
CA TYR A 818 11.70 -1.45 -7.47
C TYR A 818 10.25 -1.78 -7.12
N SER A 819 10.07 -2.57 -6.08
CA SER A 819 8.76 -2.85 -5.54
C SER A 819 8.88 -3.14 -4.06
N THR A 820 7.81 -2.92 -3.32
CA THR A 820 7.66 -3.40 -1.95
C THR A 820 7.30 -4.89 -1.89
N GLY A 821 6.94 -5.52 -3.02
CA GLY A 821 6.20 -6.78 -3.01
C GLY A 821 4.76 -6.57 -2.53
N PRO A 822 4.09 -7.60 -1.97
CA PRO A 822 2.80 -7.44 -1.32
C PRO A 822 2.87 -6.38 -0.21
N GLY A 823 1.83 -5.57 -0.05
CA GLY A 823 1.74 -4.58 1.01
C GLY A 823 1.62 -5.20 2.40
N VAL A 824 2.18 -4.54 3.42
CA VAL A 824 1.89 -4.85 4.82
C VAL A 824 0.53 -4.25 5.13
N GLY A 825 -0.54 -4.98 4.84
CA GLY A 825 -1.92 -4.46 4.81
C GLY A 825 -2.86 -4.92 5.91
N TYR A 826 -3.89 -4.11 6.15
CA TYR A 826 -4.93 -4.31 7.17
C TYR A 826 -5.77 -5.58 6.94
N TRP A 827 -5.83 -6.08 5.71
CA TRP A 827 -6.53 -7.31 5.32
C TRP A 827 -5.75 -8.60 5.64
N SER A 828 -4.42 -8.55 5.71
CA SER A 828 -3.58 -9.74 5.89
C SER A 828 -3.01 -9.91 7.30
N TYR A 829 -2.77 -8.81 8.01
CA TYR A 829 -2.02 -8.87 9.26
C TYR A 829 -2.83 -8.42 10.49
N ASN A 830 -2.60 -9.09 11.61
CA ASN A 830 -3.07 -8.71 12.93
C ASN A 830 -1.88 -8.74 13.90
N LEU A 831 -1.08 -7.66 13.85
CA LEU A 831 0.15 -7.53 14.63
C LEU A 831 -0.15 -7.59 16.14
N LYS A 832 0.67 -8.32 16.90
CA LYS A 832 0.43 -8.58 18.33
C LYS A 832 1.46 -7.96 19.26
N SER A 833 2.63 -7.64 18.72
CA SER A 833 3.75 -7.04 19.43
C SER A 833 4.75 -6.47 18.44
N LEU A 834 5.69 -5.67 18.93
CA LEU A 834 6.86 -5.24 18.16
C LEU A 834 7.67 -6.43 17.62
N ASP A 835 7.91 -7.47 18.44
CA ASP A 835 8.65 -8.66 18.00
C ASP A 835 7.93 -9.38 16.86
N HIS A 836 6.60 -9.46 16.89
CA HIS A 836 5.82 -10.02 15.80
C HIS A 836 5.98 -9.18 14.53
N ALA A 837 5.93 -7.84 14.64
CA ALA A 837 6.19 -6.94 13.51
C ALA A 837 7.59 -7.16 12.91
N LYS A 838 8.63 -7.34 13.75
CA LYS A 838 9.97 -7.67 13.29
C LYS A 838 10.02 -8.98 12.50
N GLN A 839 9.36 -10.04 12.97
CA GLN A 839 9.31 -11.30 12.21
C GLN A 839 8.58 -11.12 10.88
N VAL A 840 7.43 -10.44 10.86
CA VAL A 840 6.70 -10.17 9.61
C VAL A 840 7.57 -9.41 8.62
N LEU A 841 8.35 -8.41 9.05
CA LEU A 841 9.15 -7.60 8.12
C LEU A 841 10.38 -8.33 7.54
N LYS A 842 10.81 -9.46 8.14
CA LYS A 842 11.93 -10.23 7.60
C LYS A 842 11.68 -10.75 6.19
N GLN A 843 10.43 -11.04 5.82
CA GLN A 843 10.11 -11.43 4.44
C GLN A 843 10.60 -10.39 3.42
N TYR A 844 10.54 -9.10 3.77
CA TYR A 844 10.95 -8.00 2.90
C TYR A 844 12.45 -7.73 2.96
N SER A 845 13.04 -7.69 4.15
CA SER A 845 14.45 -7.34 4.34
C SER A 845 15.41 -8.47 3.94
N GLU A 846 15.05 -9.73 4.23
CA GLU A 846 15.95 -10.87 4.06
C GLU A 846 15.66 -11.70 2.79
N TYR A 847 14.39 -11.81 2.37
CA TYR A 847 13.99 -12.77 1.32
C TYR A 847 13.59 -12.10 0.02
N TYR A 848 12.64 -11.18 0.04
CA TYR A 848 12.25 -10.40 -1.15
C TYR A 848 13.30 -9.34 -1.48
N ASN A 849 14.01 -8.85 -0.47
CA ASN A 849 15.08 -7.85 -0.58
C ASN A 849 14.60 -6.53 -1.26
N THR A 850 13.38 -6.11 -0.94
CA THR A 850 12.65 -5.01 -1.61
C THR A 850 13.14 -3.62 -1.26
N LYS A 851 13.98 -3.48 -0.21
CA LYS A 851 14.51 -2.22 0.37
C LYS A 851 13.45 -1.29 0.95
N THR A 852 12.23 -1.39 0.48
CA THR A 852 11.07 -0.59 0.86
C THR A 852 9.90 -1.52 1.21
N ILE A 853 8.97 -1.03 2.03
CA ILE A 853 7.68 -1.68 2.28
C ILE A 853 6.56 -0.64 2.19
N LYS A 854 5.33 -1.10 1.94
CA LYS A 854 4.13 -0.27 2.09
C LYS A 854 3.37 -0.68 3.33
N MET A 855 3.21 0.26 4.27
CA MET A 855 2.31 0.13 5.40
C MET A 855 0.92 0.59 4.96
N TYR A 856 0.04 -0.37 4.72
CA TYR A 856 -1.29 -0.14 4.18
C TYR A 856 -2.34 -0.22 5.30
N LEU A 857 -2.53 0.91 5.99
CA LEU A 857 -3.58 1.15 6.99
C LEU A 857 -3.64 0.09 8.12
N VAL A 858 -2.50 -0.46 8.54
CA VAL A 858 -2.46 -1.57 9.51
C VAL A 858 -2.82 -1.09 10.91
N GLY A 859 -3.97 -1.56 11.39
CA GLY A 859 -4.40 -1.42 12.77
C GLY A 859 -4.43 0.04 13.26
N ASN A 860 -4.23 0.21 14.55
CA ASN A 860 -4.16 1.51 15.22
C ASN A 860 -2.72 2.08 15.24
N ARG A 861 -2.50 3.24 15.85
CA ARG A 861 -1.20 3.93 15.84
C ARG A 861 -0.08 3.14 16.51
N GLN A 862 -0.38 2.38 17.56
CA GLN A 862 0.59 1.48 18.20
C GLN A 862 1.15 0.44 17.20
N HIS A 863 0.29 -0.16 16.37
CA HIS A 863 0.74 -1.13 15.36
C HIS A 863 1.62 -0.48 14.29
N ARG A 864 1.28 0.74 13.84
CA ARG A 864 2.10 1.51 12.89
C ARG A 864 3.47 1.84 13.47
N GLN A 865 3.52 2.28 14.72
CA GLN A 865 4.78 2.53 15.41
C GLN A 865 5.66 1.28 15.52
N TRP A 866 5.07 0.10 15.75
CA TRP A 866 5.83 -1.15 15.70
C TRP A 866 6.44 -1.42 14.32
N ILE A 867 5.72 -1.12 13.24
CA ILE A 867 6.21 -1.29 11.87
C ILE A 867 7.42 -0.38 11.62
N ILE A 868 7.37 0.91 11.94
CA ILE A 868 8.51 1.80 11.69
C ILE A 868 9.72 1.46 12.57
N MET A 869 9.50 1.04 13.82
CA MET A 869 10.56 0.55 14.70
C MET A 869 11.24 -0.70 14.11
N ALA A 870 10.45 -1.66 13.62
CA ALA A 870 10.97 -2.86 12.97
C ALA A 870 11.68 -2.55 11.64
N ALA A 871 11.14 -1.62 10.84
CA ALA A 871 11.75 -1.19 9.58
C ALA A 871 13.11 -0.53 9.78
N LYS A 872 13.23 0.32 10.82
CA LYS A 872 14.50 0.95 11.21
C LYS A 872 15.58 -0.08 11.53
N GLU A 873 15.23 -1.10 12.32
CA GLU A 873 16.16 -2.18 12.70
C GLU A 873 16.62 -3.00 11.49
N GLN A 874 15.76 -3.14 10.48
CA GLN A 874 16.02 -3.98 9.30
C GLN A 874 16.51 -3.20 8.07
N GLY A 875 16.73 -1.89 8.18
CA GLY A 875 17.21 -1.07 7.07
C GLY A 875 16.21 -0.93 5.92
N LEU A 876 14.91 -0.94 6.22
CA LEU A 876 13.82 -0.78 5.26
C LEU A 876 13.30 0.67 5.27
N LEU A 877 12.94 1.22 4.10
CA LEU A 877 12.18 2.48 4.00
C LEU A 877 10.67 2.20 3.86
N PRO A 878 9.86 2.41 4.91
CA PRO A 878 8.41 2.24 4.80
C PRO A 878 7.72 3.46 4.20
N THR A 879 6.84 3.26 3.22
CA THR A 879 5.88 4.28 2.74
C THR A 879 4.46 3.97 3.22
N THR A 880 3.53 4.93 3.16
CA THR A 880 2.17 4.85 3.72
C THR A 880 1.06 5.08 2.67
N GLU A 881 -0.20 4.70 2.96
CA GLU A 881 -1.36 4.80 2.03
C GLU A 881 -2.13 6.13 2.06
N GLY A 882 -1.92 7.01 3.02
CA GLY A 882 -2.76 8.22 3.15
C GLY A 882 -4.20 7.95 3.63
N GLY A 883 -4.94 7.05 2.98
CA GLY A 883 -6.24 6.52 3.45
C GLY A 883 -7.38 7.53 3.59
N LEU A 884 -7.41 8.59 2.77
CA LEU A 884 -8.43 9.66 2.84
C LEU A 884 -8.52 10.36 4.22
N ASP A 885 -7.47 10.24 5.06
CA ASP A 885 -7.52 10.61 6.47
C ASP A 885 -6.40 11.58 6.82
N PHE A 886 -6.69 12.88 6.84
CA PHE A 886 -5.68 13.90 7.11
C PHE A 886 -5.03 13.74 8.49
N LYS A 887 -5.79 13.32 9.51
CA LYS A 887 -5.26 13.08 10.85
C LYS A 887 -4.24 11.93 10.83
N LEU A 888 -4.59 10.82 10.19
CA LEU A 888 -3.67 9.71 9.97
C LEU A 888 -2.38 10.18 9.27
N ASN A 889 -2.50 11.06 8.27
CA ASN A 889 -1.34 11.58 7.53
C ASN A 889 -0.38 12.37 8.43
N MET A 890 -0.93 13.22 9.29
CA MET A 890 -0.13 13.97 10.26
C MET A 890 0.52 13.04 11.29
N THR A 891 -0.21 12.04 11.80
CA THR A 891 0.40 11.05 12.73
C THR A 891 1.52 10.24 12.09
N GLN A 892 1.42 9.89 10.80
CA GLN A 892 2.49 9.20 10.07
C GLN A 892 3.74 10.10 9.89
N THR A 893 3.51 11.39 9.63
CA THR A 893 4.57 12.41 9.55
C THR A 893 5.28 12.55 10.90
N ILE A 894 4.51 12.67 11.98
CA ILE A 894 4.99 12.74 13.36
C ILE A 894 5.71 11.46 13.78
N ASP A 895 5.22 10.28 13.38
CA ASP A 895 5.89 9.01 13.67
C ASP A 895 7.23 8.87 12.91
N GLY A 896 7.51 9.72 11.91
CA GLY A 896 8.78 9.79 11.20
C GLY A 896 8.88 8.90 9.96
N TYR A 897 7.74 8.49 9.37
CA TYR A 897 7.75 7.70 8.14
C TYR A 897 8.47 8.45 7.00
N PRO A 898 9.38 7.80 6.24
CA PRO A 898 10.16 8.46 5.19
C PRO A 898 9.37 8.71 3.89
N GLY A 899 8.22 8.08 3.69
CA GLY A 899 7.40 8.24 2.49
C GLY A 899 5.90 8.25 2.78
N HIS A 900 5.18 9.05 2.01
CA HIS A 900 3.73 9.18 2.01
C HIS A 900 3.20 9.15 0.58
N GLU A 901 2.14 8.37 0.37
CA GLU A 901 1.44 8.28 -0.91
C GLU A 901 0.05 8.89 -0.82
N HIS A 902 -0.44 9.36 -1.97
CA HIS A 902 -1.72 10.04 -2.16
C HIS A 902 -1.78 11.45 -1.58
N SER A 903 -2.75 12.24 -2.05
CA SER A 903 -2.86 13.64 -1.67
C SER A 903 -3.45 13.77 -0.26
N PHE A 904 -2.99 14.77 0.49
CA PHE A 904 -3.69 15.18 1.70
C PHE A 904 -5.11 15.65 1.32
N PRO A 905 -6.18 15.14 1.96
CA PRO A 905 -7.56 15.30 1.48
C PRO A 905 -8.16 16.69 1.73
N ILE A 906 -7.38 17.64 2.27
CA ILE A 906 -7.84 18.98 2.61
C ILE A 906 -7.01 20.06 1.90
N TYR A 907 -7.62 21.22 1.72
CA TYR A 907 -6.98 22.41 1.14
C TYR A 907 -7.64 23.69 1.67
N PRO A 908 -6.90 24.80 1.85
CA PRO A 908 -5.45 24.95 1.71
C PRO A 908 -4.67 24.46 2.93
N LEU A 909 -3.38 24.20 2.71
CA LEU A 909 -2.40 23.90 3.75
C LEU A 909 -1.41 25.07 3.88
N TYR A 910 -1.16 25.46 5.13
CA TYR A 910 -0.37 26.63 5.52
C TYR A 910 1.00 26.24 6.06
N LYS A 911 1.76 27.25 6.51
CA LYS A 911 3.14 27.11 6.98
C LYS A 911 3.32 26.05 8.07
N ASP A 912 2.34 25.84 8.94
CA ASP A 912 2.41 24.82 9.99
C ASP A 912 2.62 23.41 9.41
N VAL A 913 1.81 23.02 8.42
CA VAL A 913 1.91 21.72 7.77
C VAL A 913 3.09 21.68 6.79
N VAL A 914 3.34 22.75 6.04
CA VAL A 914 4.50 22.85 5.14
C VAL A 914 5.80 22.65 5.90
N ASP A 915 6.00 23.37 7.02
CA ASP A 915 7.18 23.25 7.85
C ASP A 915 7.30 21.86 8.47
N LEU A 916 6.20 21.30 8.99
CA LEU A 916 6.21 19.97 9.60
C LEU A 916 6.65 18.92 8.59
N VAL A 917 6.03 18.88 7.40
CA VAL A 917 6.34 17.88 6.36
C VAL A 917 7.77 18.10 5.84
N ALA A 918 8.17 19.33 5.50
CA ALA A 918 9.52 19.61 5.01
C ALA A 918 10.61 19.21 6.03
N LYS A 919 10.45 19.59 7.30
CA LYS A 919 11.44 19.32 8.37
C LYS A 919 11.39 17.89 8.89
N SER A 920 10.27 17.18 8.71
CA SER A 920 10.20 15.74 8.97
C SER A 920 11.07 14.95 7.98
N GLU A 921 11.33 15.54 6.81
CA GLU A 921 12.00 14.95 5.64
C GLU A 921 11.26 13.73 5.06
N MET A 922 9.94 13.70 5.22
CA MET A 922 9.06 12.75 4.55
C MET A 922 8.93 13.11 3.07
N THR A 923 9.03 12.11 2.19
CA THR A 923 8.75 12.28 0.76
C THR A 923 7.24 12.20 0.51
N TYR A 924 6.67 13.26 -0.06
CA TYR A 924 5.24 13.35 -0.39
C TYR A 924 4.99 13.04 -1.88
N THR A 925 4.28 11.95 -2.17
CA THR A 925 3.91 11.53 -3.52
C THR A 925 2.38 11.60 -3.67
N PRO A 926 1.82 12.71 -4.20
CA PRO A 926 0.39 13.01 -4.09
C PRO A 926 -0.53 12.18 -4.99
N THR A 927 -0.01 11.55 -6.05
CA THR A 927 -0.79 10.78 -7.03
C THR A 927 -2.08 11.50 -7.44
N LEU A 928 -1.97 12.74 -7.92
CA LEU A 928 -3.09 13.62 -8.27
C LEU A 928 -4.03 13.02 -9.33
N LEU A 929 -3.56 12.07 -10.14
CA LEU A 929 -4.43 11.26 -11.00
C LEU A 929 -5.55 10.56 -10.22
N VAL A 930 -5.32 10.19 -8.97
CA VAL A 930 -6.32 9.68 -8.03
C VAL A 930 -6.36 10.49 -6.74
N SER A 931 -6.55 11.80 -6.86
CA SER A 931 -6.64 12.70 -5.71
C SER A 931 -7.66 12.23 -4.67
N TYR A 932 -7.27 12.37 -3.40
CA TYR A 932 -8.15 12.40 -2.25
C TYR A 932 -8.64 13.83 -2.02
N GLY A 933 -9.91 14.01 -1.62
CA GLY A 933 -10.49 15.33 -1.33
C GLY A 933 -11.16 16.05 -2.51
N GLY A 934 -11.35 15.36 -3.64
CA GLY A 934 -12.12 15.86 -4.78
C GLY A 934 -12.04 14.98 -6.03
N PRO A 935 -12.58 15.44 -7.18
CA PRO A 935 -12.51 14.71 -8.43
C PRO A 935 -11.07 14.47 -8.91
N TRP A 936 -10.81 13.25 -9.35
CA TRP A 936 -9.53 12.79 -9.88
C TRP A 936 -9.04 13.62 -11.08
N ALA A 937 -7.74 13.92 -11.15
CA ALA A 937 -7.15 14.60 -12.31
C ALA A 937 -7.22 13.72 -13.57
N GLU A 938 -7.25 12.39 -13.43
CA GLU A 938 -7.45 11.45 -14.54
C GLU A 938 -8.68 11.84 -15.39
N ASN A 939 -9.80 12.18 -14.73
CA ASN A 939 -11.03 12.55 -15.41
C ASN A 939 -10.87 13.84 -16.25
N TYR A 940 -10.07 14.80 -15.78
CA TYR A 940 -9.76 16.01 -16.52
C TYR A 940 -9.03 15.69 -17.83
N TYR A 941 -7.99 14.86 -17.77
CA TYR A 941 -7.20 14.55 -18.97
C TYR A 941 -7.96 13.71 -19.98
N TYR A 942 -8.77 12.73 -19.56
CA TYR A 942 -9.63 12.04 -20.54
C TYR A 942 -10.68 12.95 -21.18
N ALA A 943 -11.16 13.98 -20.46
CA ALA A 943 -12.12 14.94 -21.01
C ALA A 943 -11.47 15.97 -21.96
N THR A 944 -10.16 16.20 -21.86
CA THR A 944 -9.47 17.32 -22.53
C THR A 944 -8.37 16.92 -23.50
N GLU A 945 -7.85 15.69 -23.41
CA GLU A 945 -6.74 15.20 -24.22
C GLU A 945 -7.19 14.18 -25.29
N ASN A 946 -6.48 14.15 -26.42
CA ASN A 946 -6.72 13.16 -27.48
C ASN A 946 -5.96 11.86 -27.22
N VAL A 947 -6.46 11.06 -26.27
CA VAL A 947 -5.85 9.79 -25.86
C VAL A 947 -5.88 8.74 -26.98
N ILE A 948 -7.04 8.57 -27.63
CA ILE A 948 -7.23 7.57 -28.70
C ILE A 948 -6.37 7.90 -29.94
N GLY A 949 -6.07 9.17 -30.18
CA GLY A 949 -5.25 9.61 -31.31
C GLY A 949 -3.73 9.52 -31.09
N ASP A 950 -3.25 9.22 -29.88
CA ASP A 950 -1.82 9.10 -29.61
C ASP A 950 -1.25 7.83 -30.25
N LYS A 951 -0.42 8.01 -31.29
CA LYS A 951 0.20 6.90 -32.04
C LYS A 951 1.15 6.07 -31.20
N LYS A 952 1.88 6.69 -30.27
CA LYS A 952 2.86 6.03 -29.41
C LYS A 952 2.13 5.18 -28.37
N LEU A 953 1.06 5.71 -27.79
CA LEU A 953 0.19 4.98 -26.87
C LEU A 953 -0.47 3.78 -27.56
N ASN A 954 -1.05 3.96 -28.74
CA ASN A 954 -1.63 2.85 -29.52
C ASN A 954 -0.59 1.77 -29.90
N TYR A 955 0.69 2.12 -29.93
CA TYR A 955 1.76 1.16 -30.19
C TYR A 955 2.15 0.37 -28.93
N PHE A 956 2.31 1.03 -27.78
CA PHE A 956 2.77 0.32 -26.58
C PHE A 956 1.65 -0.26 -25.70
N THR A 957 0.40 0.15 -25.91
CA THR A 957 -0.74 -0.27 -25.09
C THR A 957 -1.65 -1.22 -25.86
N PRO A 958 -2.07 -2.35 -25.26
CA PRO A 958 -3.10 -3.23 -25.81
C PRO A 958 -4.38 -2.46 -26.15
N LYS A 959 -5.03 -2.86 -27.24
CA LYS A 959 -6.20 -2.12 -27.76
C LYS A 959 -7.39 -2.16 -26.80
N SER A 960 -7.64 -3.28 -26.14
CA SER A 960 -8.75 -3.44 -25.19
C SER A 960 -8.57 -2.58 -23.94
N GLU A 961 -7.34 -2.48 -23.43
CA GLU A 961 -6.96 -1.67 -22.26
C GLU A 961 -7.26 -0.21 -22.57
N LEU A 962 -6.70 0.29 -23.69
CA LEU A 962 -6.90 1.66 -24.11
C LEU A 962 -8.37 1.97 -24.38
N ASP A 963 -9.08 1.07 -25.07
CA ASP A 963 -10.50 1.26 -25.36
C ASP A 963 -11.37 1.28 -24.10
N SER A 964 -11.10 0.38 -23.15
CA SER A 964 -11.85 0.28 -21.90
C SER A 964 -11.74 1.55 -21.05
N LYS A 965 -10.58 2.22 -21.10
CA LYS A 965 -10.30 3.43 -20.32
C LYS A 965 -10.66 4.74 -21.02
N ALA A 966 -10.59 4.79 -22.35
CA ALA A 966 -10.67 6.06 -23.09
C ALA A 966 -11.93 6.23 -23.94
N ARG A 967 -12.64 5.17 -24.37
CA ARG A 967 -13.79 5.32 -25.29
C ARG A 967 -15.05 5.82 -24.62
N ARG A 968 -15.32 5.34 -23.40
CA ARG A 968 -16.53 5.66 -22.63
C ARG A 968 -16.14 5.72 -21.17
N ARG A 969 -16.25 6.90 -20.55
CA ARG A 969 -16.03 7.07 -19.12
C ARG A 969 -17.31 7.59 -18.46
N PRO A 970 -17.68 7.08 -17.28
CA PRO A 970 -18.71 7.72 -16.49
C PRO A 970 -18.12 9.02 -15.85
N GLY A 971 -18.99 9.92 -15.39
CA GLY A 971 -18.60 11.15 -14.68
C GLY A 971 -18.04 12.26 -15.58
N TRP A 972 -18.76 13.38 -15.61
CA TRP A 972 -18.26 14.64 -16.14
C TRP A 972 -18.22 15.65 -15.00
N PHE A 973 -17.15 16.43 -14.93
CA PHE A 973 -16.97 17.49 -13.93
C PHE A 973 -16.76 18.81 -14.68
N ALA A 974 -17.36 19.88 -14.18
CA ALA A 974 -17.00 21.22 -14.64
C ALA A 974 -15.53 21.50 -14.31
N LYS A 975 -14.84 22.33 -15.11
CA LYS A 975 -13.40 22.54 -14.97
C LYS A 975 -13.01 22.99 -13.55
N GLU A 976 -13.82 23.84 -12.96
CA GLU A 976 -13.64 24.42 -11.62
C GLU A 976 -13.89 23.45 -10.46
N GLU A 977 -14.49 22.28 -10.72
CA GLU A 977 -14.71 21.24 -9.69
C GLU A 977 -13.47 20.36 -9.47
N HIS A 978 -12.53 20.32 -10.43
CA HIS A 978 -11.26 19.64 -10.24
C HIS A 978 -10.41 20.34 -9.17
N ILE A 979 -9.69 19.55 -8.37
CA ILE A 979 -8.97 20.04 -7.18
C ILE A 979 -7.44 19.87 -7.26
N PHE A 980 -6.94 19.18 -8.28
CA PHE A 980 -5.54 18.79 -8.37
C PHE A 980 -4.57 19.98 -8.47
N ASP A 981 -5.00 21.10 -9.07
CA ASP A 981 -4.22 22.34 -9.13
C ASP A 981 -4.04 22.95 -7.73
N ARG A 982 -5.10 22.95 -6.91
CA ARG A 982 -5.07 23.41 -5.52
C ARG A 982 -4.20 22.50 -4.65
N HIS A 983 -4.29 21.18 -4.81
CA HIS A 983 -3.37 20.27 -4.11
C HIS A 983 -1.92 20.47 -4.57
N ALA A 984 -1.69 20.78 -5.84
CA ALA A 984 -0.37 21.07 -6.38
C ALA A 984 0.26 22.36 -5.81
N GLU A 985 -0.52 23.35 -5.39
CA GLU A 985 0.00 24.54 -4.68
C GLU A 985 0.73 24.16 -3.39
N PHE A 986 0.26 23.13 -2.67
CA PHE A 986 0.98 22.62 -1.50
C PHE A 986 2.30 21.97 -1.90
N VAL A 987 2.34 21.22 -3.00
CA VAL A 987 3.58 20.60 -3.50
C VAL A 987 4.62 21.67 -3.82
N ASP A 988 4.22 22.76 -4.48
CA ASP A 988 5.09 23.91 -4.76
C ASP A 988 5.64 24.55 -3.48
N LYS A 989 4.77 24.83 -2.50
CA LYS A 989 5.18 25.36 -1.18
C LYS A 989 6.15 24.42 -0.46
N LEU A 990 5.89 23.11 -0.50
CA LEU A 990 6.73 22.09 0.10
C LEU A 990 8.13 22.07 -0.52
N VAL A 991 8.23 22.03 -1.85
CA VAL A 991 9.51 22.01 -2.57
C VAL A 991 10.30 23.31 -2.31
N LYS A 992 9.64 24.47 -2.32
CA LYS A 992 10.25 25.77 -1.98
C LYS A 992 10.74 25.83 -0.53
N ALA A 993 10.09 25.12 0.39
CA ALA A 993 10.52 24.98 1.77
C ALA A 993 11.66 23.94 1.96
N GLY A 994 12.14 23.32 0.88
CA GLY A 994 13.21 22.30 0.91
C GLY A 994 12.71 20.89 1.22
N GLY A 995 11.39 20.67 1.18
CA GLY A 995 10.77 19.34 1.34
C GLY A 995 10.96 18.43 0.14
N LEU A 996 10.62 17.16 0.31
CA LEU A 996 10.76 16.13 -0.72
C LEU A 996 9.39 15.81 -1.33
N ALA A 997 9.33 15.78 -2.66
CA ALA A 997 8.15 15.36 -3.40
C ALA A 997 8.53 14.42 -4.56
N GLY A 998 7.66 13.47 -4.87
CA GLY A 998 7.83 12.52 -5.97
C GLY A 998 6.64 12.54 -6.93
N VAL A 999 6.90 12.24 -8.21
CA VAL A 999 5.85 11.99 -9.22
C VAL A 999 5.42 10.53 -9.11
N GLY A 1000 4.14 10.30 -8.81
CA GLY A 1000 3.55 8.98 -8.70
C GLY A 1000 2.35 8.82 -9.63
N SER A 1001 2.49 8.06 -10.73
CA SER A 1001 1.42 7.95 -11.74
C SER A 1001 0.28 7.01 -11.35
N HIS A 1002 0.49 6.21 -10.30
CA HIS A 1002 -0.38 5.18 -9.73
C HIS A 1002 -0.78 4.04 -10.69
N GLY A 1003 -0.68 4.20 -12.01
CA GLY A 1003 -0.90 3.13 -13.00
C GLY A 1003 -2.26 3.19 -13.71
N GLN A 1004 -3.05 4.26 -13.55
CA GLN A 1004 -4.32 4.49 -14.27
C GLN A 1004 -4.12 4.46 -15.77
N LEU A 1005 -3.01 5.01 -16.28
CA LEU A 1005 -2.61 4.89 -17.68
C LEU A 1005 -1.09 4.77 -17.78
N GLN A 1006 -0.60 3.59 -18.16
CA GLN A 1006 0.83 3.30 -18.26
C GLN A 1006 1.50 4.17 -19.34
N GLY A 1007 2.67 4.73 -19.04
CA GLY A 1007 3.37 5.67 -19.91
C GLY A 1007 2.80 7.09 -19.82
N LEU A 1008 1.76 7.41 -20.61
CA LEU A 1008 1.24 8.78 -20.72
C LEU A 1008 0.73 9.35 -19.38
N GLY A 1009 0.19 8.50 -18.49
CA GLY A 1009 -0.27 8.93 -17.17
C GLY A 1009 0.84 9.55 -16.31
N TYR A 1010 2.10 9.12 -16.46
CA TYR A 1010 3.22 9.75 -15.76
C TYR A 1010 3.34 11.25 -16.07
N HIS A 1011 3.17 11.62 -17.35
CA HIS A 1011 3.20 13.02 -17.76
C HIS A 1011 1.99 13.79 -17.24
N TRP A 1012 0.82 13.17 -17.20
CA TRP A 1012 -0.37 13.79 -16.61
C TRP A 1012 -0.19 14.11 -15.13
N GLU A 1013 0.44 13.21 -14.38
CA GLU A 1013 0.78 13.48 -12.97
C GLU A 1013 1.75 14.66 -12.87
N LEU A 1014 2.84 14.65 -13.65
CA LEU A 1014 3.83 15.73 -13.67
C LEU A 1014 3.20 17.09 -14.04
N TRP A 1015 2.31 17.11 -15.03
CA TRP A 1015 1.59 18.33 -15.43
C TRP A 1015 0.63 18.80 -14.33
N SER A 1016 -0.01 17.87 -13.62
CA SER A 1016 -0.90 18.18 -12.50
C SER A 1016 -0.12 18.80 -11.34
N MET A 1017 1.05 18.26 -11.01
CA MET A 1017 1.94 18.84 -9.99
C MET A 1017 2.44 20.24 -10.37
N GLN A 1018 2.65 20.49 -11.68
CA GLN A 1018 3.05 21.81 -12.16
C GLN A 1018 1.89 22.82 -12.14
N ALA A 1019 0.65 22.36 -12.31
CA ALA A 1019 -0.55 23.20 -12.43
C ALA A 1019 -0.79 24.13 -11.23
N GLY A 1020 -0.26 23.80 -10.05
CA GLY A 1020 -0.29 24.64 -8.84
C GLY A 1020 0.67 25.84 -8.84
N GLY A 1021 1.33 26.13 -9.97
CA GLY A 1021 2.25 27.27 -10.11
C GLY A 1021 3.73 26.95 -9.86
N MET A 1022 4.06 25.66 -9.73
CA MET A 1022 5.46 25.21 -9.63
C MET A 1022 6.24 25.58 -10.89
N SER A 1023 7.51 25.97 -10.72
CA SER A 1023 8.39 26.21 -11.87
C SER A 1023 8.61 24.90 -12.65
N ASN A 1024 8.79 25.00 -13.98
CA ASN A 1024 9.06 23.80 -14.79
C ASN A 1024 10.33 23.07 -14.33
N LEU A 1025 11.35 23.81 -13.85
CA LEU A 1025 12.57 23.21 -13.32
C LEU A 1025 12.31 22.42 -12.04
N ASP A 1026 11.54 22.96 -11.10
CA ASP A 1026 11.21 22.27 -9.85
C ASP A 1026 10.30 21.06 -10.11
N ALA A 1027 9.37 21.15 -11.07
CA ALA A 1027 8.58 20.00 -11.52
C ALA A 1027 9.48 18.90 -12.11
N LEU A 1028 10.54 19.25 -12.85
CA LEU A 1028 11.50 18.25 -13.32
C LEU A 1028 12.36 17.69 -12.18
N LYS A 1029 12.65 18.45 -11.11
CA LYS A 1029 13.31 17.92 -9.90
C LYS A 1029 12.42 16.91 -9.16
N THR A 1030 11.11 17.15 -9.06
CA THR A 1030 10.16 16.17 -8.48
C THR A 1030 10.11 14.88 -9.31
N ALA A 1031 10.19 15.00 -10.64
CA ALA A 1031 10.23 13.87 -11.58
C ALA A 1031 11.55 13.07 -11.57
N THR A 1032 12.60 13.57 -10.93
CA THR A 1032 13.96 13.01 -11.00
C THR A 1032 14.64 12.97 -9.62
N ILE A 1033 15.46 13.97 -9.27
CA ILE A 1033 16.37 13.92 -8.12
C ILE A 1033 15.65 13.84 -6.77
N LEU A 1034 14.49 14.48 -6.61
CA LEU A 1034 13.74 14.41 -5.34
C LEU A 1034 13.12 13.03 -5.14
N GLY A 1035 12.56 12.44 -6.21
CA GLY A 1035 12.11 11.04 -6.20
C GLY A 1035 13.25 10.06 -5.93
N ALA A 1036 14.42 10.25 -6.56
CA ALA A 1036 15.62 9.45 -6.29
C ALA A 1036 16.03 9.52 -4.81
N LYS A 1037 16.03 10.72 -4.22
CA LYS A 1037 16.37 10.94 -2.81
C LYS A 1037 15.38 10.25 -1.87
N GLY A 1038 14.08 10.36 -2.16
CA GLY A 1038 13.03 9.68 -1.38
C GLY A 1038 13.12 8.15 -1.41
N LEU A 1039 13.69 7.58 -2.47
CA LEU A 1039 13.93 6.14 -2.60
C LEU A 1039 15.33 5.71 -2.14
N GLY A 1040 16.19 6.63 -1.69
CA GLY A 1040 17.58 6.32 -1.31
C GLY A 1040 18.51 5.99 -2.48
N LEU A 1041 18.17 6.42 -3.70
CA LEU A 1041 18.86 6.15 -4.97
C LEU A 1041 19.63 7.36 -5.52
N ASP A 1042 19.61 8.49 -4.82
CA ASP A 1042 20.22 9.76 -5.23
C ASP A 1042 21.74 9.70 -5.43
N GLY A 1043 22.41 8.68 -4.88
CA GLY A 1043 23.83 8.43 -5.12
C GLY A 1043 24.16 7.93 -6.54
N ASP A 1044 23.21 7.26 -7.21
CA ASP A 1044 23.44 6.57 -8.49
C ASP A 1044 22.57 7.09 -9.64
N MET A 1045 21.48 7.83 -9.36
CA MET A 1045 20.58 8.36 -10.39
C MET A 1045 19.87 9.65 -9.95
N GLY A 1046 18.97 10.15 -10.81
CA GLY A 1046 18.17 11.36 -10.57
C GLY A 1046 18.83 12.66 -11.01
N SER A 1047 20.11 12.64 -11.38
CA SER A 1047 20.84 13.78 -11.96
C SER A 1047 21.87 13.31 -13.00
N ILE A 1048 22.29 14.22 -13.88
CA ILE A 1048 23.32 13.99 -14.90
C ILE A 1048 24.66 14.43 -14.31
N GLU A 1049 25.32 13.50 -13.63
CA GLU A 1049 26.60 13.72 -12.95
C GLU A 1049 27.57 12.57 -13.24
N THR A 1050 28.86 12.87 -13.26
CA THR A 1050 29.92 11.86 -13.43
C THR A 1050 29.79 10.75 -12.39
N GLY A 1051 29.85 9.51 -12.85
CA GLY A 1051 29.75 8.31 -11.99
C GLY A 1051 28.33 7.80 -11.78
N LYS A 1052 27.29 8.59 -12.07
CA LYS A 1052 25.90 8.11 -12.02
C LYS A 1052 25.54 7.25 -13.23
N LEU A 1053 24.47 6.47 -13.12
CA LEU A 1053 23.95 5.66 -14.20
C LEU A 1053 23.50 6.54 -15.37
N ALA A 1054 23.77 6.07 -16.58
CA ALA A 1054 23.31 6.70 -17.80
C ALA A 1054 21.83 6.33 -18.07
N ASP A 1055 20.95 6.89 -17.25
CA ASP A 1055 19.50 6.87 -17.41
C ASP A 1055 19.05 8.29 -17.81
N LEU A 1056 18.61 8.49 -19.05
CA LEU A 1056 18.41 9.82 -19.66
C LEU A 1056 17.13 9.86 -20.52
N VAL A 1057 16.50 11.03 -20.60
CA VAL A 1057 15.40 11.31 -21.53
C VAL A 1057 15.82 12.42 -22.48
N ILE A 1058 15.65 12.20 -23.78
CA ILE A 1058 16.01 13.15 -24.84
C ILE A 1058 14.74 13.57 -25.59
N MET A 1059 14.39 14.84 -25.47
CA MET A 1059 13.16 15.45 -25.99
C MET A 1059 13.44 16.37 -27.18
N ASP A 1060 12.53 16.40 -28.14
CA ASP A 1060 12.62 17.31 -29.30
C ASP A 1060 12.38 18.78 -28.91
N GLN A 1061 11.69 19.04 -27.81
CA GLN A 1061 11.38 20.39 -27.33
C GLN A 1061 11.87 20.64 -25.90
N ASN A 1062 11.89 21.92 -25.50
CA ASN A 1062 12.41 22.35 -24.20
C ASN A 1062 11.31 22.29 -23.11
N PRO A 1063 11.41 21.41 -22.10
CA PRO A 1063 10.45 21.35 -20.99
C PRO A 1063 10.51 22.56 -20.06
N LEU A 1064 11.57 23.38 -20.09
CA LEU A 1064 11.63 24.61 -19.29
C LEU A 1064 10.73 25.72 -19.84
N GLU A 1065 10.41 25.70 -21.14
CA GLU A 1065 9.45 26.64 -21.76
C GLU A 1065 8.00 26.22 -21.53
N ASN A 1066 7.74 24.92 -21.53
CA ASN A 1066 6.43 24.35 -21.28
C ASN A 1066 6.61 22.92 -20.75
N ILE A 1067 6.12 22.63 -19.54
CA ILE A 1067 6.23 21.29 -18.93
C ILE A 1067 5.63 20.18 -19.81
N ARG A 1068 4.67 20.51 -20.69
CA ARG A 1068 4.06 19.54 -21.62
C ARG A 1068 5.04 19.01 -22.66
N ASN A 1069 6.14 19.72 -22.91
CA ASN A 1069 7.22 19.25 -23.77
C ASN A 1069 7.94 18.02 -23.21
N THR A 1070 7.69 17.64 -21.94
CA THR A 1070 8.15 16.36 -21.37
C THR A 1070 7.67 15.15 -22.15
N ASN A 1071 6.56 15.23 -22.89
CA ASN A 1071 6.05 14.15 -23.74
C ASN A 1071 6.58 14.20 -25.20
N THR A 1072 7.54 15.08 -25.52
CA THR A 1072 8.17 15.15 -26.86
C THR A 1072 9.38 14.22 -27.00
N ILE A 1073 9.33 13.08 -26.30
CA ILE A 1073 10.47 12.16 -26.13
C ILE A 1073 10.78 11.46 -27.45
N LYS A 1074 11.99 11.69 -27.96
CA LYS A 1074 12.50 11.04 -29.16
C LYS A 1074 13.40 9.86 -28.84
N LEU A 1075 14.26 9.99 -27.83
CA LEU A 1075 15.15 8.92 -27.40
C LEU A 1075 15.08 8.75 -25.88
N VAL A 1076 15.23 7.52 -25.42
CA VAL A 1076 15.35 7.20 -24.00
C VAL A 1076 16.61 6.36 -23.81
N MET A 1077 17.40 6.69 -22.80
CA MET A 1077 18.55 5.89 -22.41
C MET A 1077 18.24 5.20 -21.08
N ARG A 1078 18.42 3.88 -21.04
CA ARG A 1078 18.34 3.09 -19.81
C ARG A 1078 19.60 2.25 -19.67
N ASN A 1079 20.29 2.43 -18.56
CA ASN A 1079 21.49 1.71 -18.17
C ASN A 1079 22.59 1.79 -19.24
N GLY A 1080 22.74 2.93 -19.91
CA GLY A 1080 23.70 3.14 -21.02
C GLY A 1080 23.29 2.64 -22.39
N ARG A 1081 22.12 2.00 -22.54
CA ARG A 1081 21.54 1.64 -23.85
C ARG A 1081 20.61 2.75 -24.32
N LEU A 1082 20.85 3.28 -25.52
CA LEU A 1082 20.03 4.32 -26.15
C LEU A 1082 18.98 3.67 -27.05
N TYR A 1083 17.71 4.01 -26.84
CA TYR A 1083 16.58 3.49 -27.60
C TYR A 1083 15.86 4.61 -28.38
N ASP A 1084 15.32 4.29 -29.57
CA ASP A 1084 14.27 5.14 -30.18
C ASP A 1084 12.98 4.96 -29.39
N ALA A 1085 12.46 6.04 -28.82
CA ALA A 1085 11.34 5.97 -27.88
C ALA A 1085 10.01 5.55 -28.53
N ASN A 1086 9.87 5.58 -29.86
CA ASN A 1086 8.64 5.19 -30.56
C ASN A 1086 8.62 3.70 -30.93
N THR A 1087 9.76 3.02 -30.84
CA THR A 1087 9.90 1.61 -31.27
C THR A 1087 10.60 0.73 -30.24
N LEU A 1088 11.37 1.34 -29.32
CA LEU A 1088 12.34 0.70 -28.42
C LEU A 1088 13.44 -0.10 -29.13
N ASP A 1089 13.73 0.24 -30.39
CA ASP A 1089 14.95 -0.23 -31.06
C ASP A 1089 16.18 0.32 -30.35
N GLU A 1090 17.13 -0.54 -29.98
CA GLU A 1090 18.43 -0.12 -29.46
C GLU A 1090 19.26 0.47 -30.60
N LEU A 1091 19.68 1.72 -30.44
CA LEU A 1091 20.47 2.47 -31.42
C LEU A 1091 21.97 2.45 -31.10
N ALA A 1092 22.31 2.40 -29.81
CA ALA A 1092 23.68 2.38 -29.29
C ALA A 1092 23.72 1.76 -27.87
N PRO A 1093 24.82 1.15 -27.43
CA PRO A 1093 26.09 0.98 -28.16
C PRO A 1093 26.04 -0.13 -29.22
N THR A 1094 25.03 -1.00 -29.16
CA THR A 1094 24.81 -2.05 -30.18
C THR A 1094 23.47 -1.85 -30.85
N LYS A 1095 23.44 -1.77 -32.18
CA LYS A 1095 22.17 -1.66 -32.92
C LYS A 1095 21.39 -2.98 -32.84
N ARG A 1096 20.19 -2.96 -32.26
CA ARG A 1096 19.32 -4.12 -32.10
C ARG A 1096 17.86 -3.72 -32.28
N LYS A 1097 17.09 -4.51 -33.03
CA LYS A 1097 15.64 -4.32 -33.13
C LYS A 1097 14.95 -4.75 -31.85
N ALA A 1098 13.91 -4.02 -31.46
CA ALA A 1098 13.00 -4.42 -30.39
C ALA A 1098 12.38 -5.80 -30.70
N PRO A 1099 11.98 -6.58 -29.69
CA PRO A 1099 11.16 -7.76 -29.93
C PRO A 1099 9.84 -7.36 -30.60
N SER A 1100 9.21 -8.34 -31.26
CA SER A 1100 7.84 -8.16 -31.74
C SER A 1100 6.92 -7.97 -30.53
N PHE A 1101 6.25 -6.83 -30.47
CA PHE A 1101 5.25 -6.53 -29.45
C PHE A 1101 3.92 -7.17 -29.86
N ASP A 1102 3.66 -8.40 -29.40
CA ASP A 1102 2.56 -9.24 -29.89
C ASP A 1102 1.19 -8.95 -29.22
N TRP A 1103 1.02 -7.76 -28.62
CA TRP A 1103 -0.21 -7.34 -27.92
C TRP A 1103 -1.11 -6.40 -28.75
N HIS A 1104 -0.81 -6.20 -30.04
CA HIS A 1104 -1.66 -5.42 -30.92
C HIS A 1104 -2.83 -6.26 -31.45
N SER A 1105 -4.05 -5.70 -31.37
CA SER A 1105 -5.21 -6.26 -32.08
C SER A 1105 -5.23 -5.75 -33.51
N ALA A 1106 -5.23 -6.66 -34.49
CA ALA A 1106 -5.41 -6.29 -35.88
C ALA A 1106 -6.82 -5.74 -36.12
N THR A 1107 -6.94 -4.71 -36.95
CA THR A 1107 -8.24 -4.30 -37.50
C THR A 1107 -8.86 -5.50 -38.23
N PRO A 1108 -10.17 -5.77 -38.08
CA PRO A 1108 -10.84 -6.79 -38.87
C PRO A 1108 -10.79 -6.43 -40.36
N VAL A 1109 -9.89 -7.09 -41.11
CA VAL A 1109 -9.72 -6.91 -42.56
C VAL A 1109 -9.95 -8.26 -43.24
N GLY A 1110 -10.63 -8.27 -44.39
CA GLY A 1110 -10.93 -9.50 -45.13
C GLY A 1110 -11.95 -10.43 -44.42
N VAL A 1111 -12.78 -9.87 -43.55
CA VAL A 1111 -13.89 -10.61 -42.90
C VAL A 1111 -15.10 -10.64 -43.84
N PRO A 1112 -15.76 -11.80 -44.05
CA PRO A 1112 -16.93 -11.88 -44.93
C PRO A 1112 -18.02 -10.87 -44.56
N GLY A 1113 -18.53 -10.12 -45.54
CA GLY A 1113 -19.69 -9.23 -45.39
C GLY A 1113 -19.38 -7.75 -45.08
N ILE A 1114 -18.11 -7.34 -45.13
CA ILE A 1114 -17.71 -5.92 -45.02
C ILE A 1114 -17.28 -5.44 -46.42
N GLN A 1115 -17.82 -4.29 -46.88
CA GLN A 1115 -17.31 -3.62 -48.07
C GLN A 1115 -15.93 -3.02 -47.76
N GLU A 1116 -14.94 -3.33 -48.60
CA GLU A 1116 -13.57 -2.84 -48.52
C GLU A 1116 -13.45 -1.31 -48.57
#